data_AF-A0A2E4WLD4-F1
#
_entry.id   AF-A0A2E4WLD4-F1
#
_cell.length_a   1.000
_cell.length_b   1.000
_cell.length_c   1.000
_cell.angle_alpha   90.00
_cell.angle_beta   90.00
_cell.angle_gamma   90.00
#
_symmetry.space_group_name_H-M   'P 1'
#
loop_
_entity.id
_entity.type
_entity.pdbx_description
1 polymer ?
#
loop_
_entity_poly.entity_id
_entity_poly.type
_entity_poly.pdbx_seq_one_letter_code
_entity_poly.pdbx_strand_id
1 'polypeptide(L)'
;MIVLNEIKKFDIITIFRGLFIIYIGLYPPCLLSKKNNPLDYETKNWEKLFENSMFEKNTLNNWEVNGKAFEQGPTKDRVIQKTDGTGSVKKGLSLNLIDRPELYRQPNFSGIQDSPFANSFHPDLTVRAKGSLTSIPFQIKHDYIVFKMASGIPTYPGLMAVNLIVNDKIVRQAFPEYEKINLWNRGTRNNPIFDRYDADNYTLPLEIYIFDVKDLKNQKAQIQIYDEMDLFDGWIVAGSFAGTNQNFSGKKIDGTKPIVQKVSGKKSFIAEKKYLNIPANGASAVDVVTLKVKGKVVQEICMSATDEQNADFWQFIDLSIWDGEKVELSLEGWGTSPNPLADISLNEEIKGIDNSFNEDLRPQFHLTPIQGWNNDVNGTVYYDGEYHLFYQYDPSRGGKIGSNMHWGHAVSRDLIHWEHLPIALGVTPLRGQNYSGSAIVDHNNDAGLQVGDEKTMIAFYTRRMKYLWEIHDFDVDSSHQTIAYSNDRGRTWTHVKEPAVKGITGKNRDPKVFWHDETKKWIMVFYIRDGFHFYSSSNLKNWEYESHVSGYHECPDFFRLNVDGNPNKKKWVLLGGSGDYAIGDFDGHQFSPDHNGTFKNVAGPVYATQSFTNSPDSEQRRINIAWFRTDWGYRKANEIPDWKNEGLPFRQAFSFPLELTLATTKDGVRVLTNPVKEITALQGEKRTYRSKNISKKNFKINDVDWELAEINCTIKLNGAKKLTMKVRGKEIPYDLETNKVSPNQRYEKILATPIDDKINLRILVDRTIMDVFYNNGQAVHMMNAKYDMDKPLFECFADGGKTKISNIKVVKLNSIWGN
;
A
#
# COMPACT_ATOMS: atom_id res chain seq x y z
N MET A 1 7.27 -18.70 77.89
CA MET A 1 6.45 -19.56 78.77
C MET A 1 5.26 -20.00 77.96
N ILE A 2 5.31 -21.23 77.45
CA ILE A 2 4.54 -22.36 78.03
C ILE A 2 3.05 -22.11 77.73
N VAL A 3 2.59 -22.50 76.53
CA VAL A 3 2.10 -23.85 76.20
C VAL A 3 0.62 -24.00 76.58
N LEU A 4 -0.16 -24.20 75.51
CA LEU A 4 -1.36 -25.06 75.37
C LEU A 4 -2.72 -24.61 75.93
N ASN A 5 -3.71 -24.91 75.07
CA ASN A 5 -5.17 -24.99 75.26
C ASN A 5 -5.88 -23.63 75.28
N GLU A 6 -6.64 -23.20 74.26
CA GLU A 6 -7.77 -23.88 73.63
C GLU A 6 -8.07 -23.25 72.24
N ILE A 7 -7.59 -23.84 71.14
CA ILE A 7 -8.15 -23.55 69.80
C ILE A 7 -8.45 -24.89 69.12
N LYS A 8 -9.64 -25.42 69.41
CA LYS A 8 -10.33 -26.33 68.51
C LYS A 8 -11.77 -25.87 68.36
N LYS A 9 -12.16 -25.75 67.09
CA LYS A 9 -13.51 -25.51 66.53
C LYS A 9 -13.95 -24.05 66.54
N PHE A 10 -13.79 -23.35 65.42
CA PHE A 10 -14.90 -22.63 64.79
C PHE A 10 -14.64 -22.48 63.29
N ASP A 11 -15.67 -22.83 62.52
CA ASP A 11 -15.68 -23.01 61.06
C ASP A 11 -15.83 -21.65 60.34
N ILE A 12 -14.89 -21.36 59.43
CA ILE A 12 -14.78 -20.10 58.66
C ILE A 12 -15.94 -19.94 57.64
N ILE A 13 -16.74 -20.99 57.41
CA ILE A 13 -17.82 -21.00 56.42
C ILE A 13 -19.05 -20.18 56.88
N THR A 14 -19.23 -19.94 58.18
CA THR A 14 -20.43 -19.22 58.68
C THR A 14 -20.32 -17.69 58.54
N ILE A 15 -19.11 -17.12 58.57
CA ILE A 15 -18.91 -15.66 58.47
C ILE A 15 -19.10 -15.17 57.02
N PHE A 16 -18.79 -15.99 56.01
CA PHE A 16 -18.99 -15.63 54.60
C PHE A 16 -20.46 -15.66 54.15
N ARG A 17 -21.34 -16.41 54.82
CA ARG A 17 -22.78 -16.43 54.50
C ARG A 17 -23.56 -15.23 55.06
N GLY A 18 -23.05 -14.58 56.11
CA GLY A 18 -23.69 -13.39 56.70
C GLY A 18 -23.49 -12.10 55.91
N LEU A 19 -22.36 -11.95 55.22
CA LEU A 19 -22.03 -10.72 54.46
C LEU A 19 -22.64 -10.66 53.06
N PHE A 20 -23.10 -11.79 52.51
CA PHE A 20 -23.75 -11.82 51.19
C PHE A 20 -25.24 -11.43 51.22
N ILE A 21 -25.87 -11.45 52.41
CA ILE A 21 -27.30 -11.16 52.57
C ILE A 21 -27.59 -9.66 52.73
N ILE A 22 -26.58 -8.82 53.03
CA ILE A 22 -26.77 -7.38 53.24
C ILE A 22 -26.66 -6.56 51.94
N TYR A 23 -26.18 -7.14 50.83
CA TYR A 23 -26.01 -6.40 49.56
C TYR A 23 -27.22 -6.45 48.60
N ILE A 24 -28.30 -7.18 48.94
CA ILE A 24 -29.51 -7.32 48.08
C ILE A 24 -30.69 -6.44 48.58
N GLY A 25 -30.43 -5.44 49.44
CA GLY A 25 -31.48 -4.73 50.18
C GLY A 25 -31.82 -3.29 49.74
N LEU A 26 -31.15 -2.69 48.74
CA LEU A 26 -31.32 -1.25 48.46
C LEU A 26 -31.29 -0.93 46.95
N TYR A 27 -32.36 -1.21 46.21
CA TYR A 27 -32.77 -0.43 45.03
C TYR A 27 -34.31 -0.54 44.84
N PRO A 28 -35.03 0.58 44.59
CA PRO A 28 -36.48 0.62 44.50
C PRO A 28 -37.02 -0.05 43.21
N PRO A 29 -38.31 -0.43 43.15
CA PRO A 29 -38.88 -1.12 42.01
C PRO A 29 -39.09 -0.15 40.83
N CYS A 30 -38.04 0.07 40.04
CA CYS A 30 -38.20 0.54 38.67
C CYS A 30 -38.64 -0.65 37.81
N LEU A 31 -39.81 -0.49 37.19
CA LEU A 31 -40.37 -1.35 36.15
C LEU A 31 -39.27 -2.00 35.28
N LEU A 32 -39.08 -3.31 35.47
CA LEU A 32 -38.36 -4.15 34.53
C LEU A 32 -39.17 -4.21 33.23
N SER A 33 -38.99 -3.24 32.34
CA SER A 33 -39.19 -3.52 30.92
C SER A 33 -38.25 -4.68 30.59
N LYS A 34 -38.78 -5.79 30.07
CA LYS A 34 -37.97 -6.89 29.52
C LYS A 34 -36.88 -6.28 28.63
N LYS A 35 -35.65 -6.20 29.10
CA LYS A 35 -34.49 -5.98 28.23
C LYS A 35 -34.39 -7.24 27.39
N ASN A 36 -34.81 -7.15 26.13
CA ASN A 36 -34.59 -8.16 25.11
C ASN A 36 -33.08 -8.35 24.93
N ASN A 37 -32.48 -9.26 25.70
CA ASN A 37 -31.17 -9.79 25.36
C ASN A 37 -31.28 -10.40 23.96
N PRO A 38 -30.35 -10.09 23.03
CA PRO A 38 -30.37 -10.69 21.71
C PRO A 38 -30.29 -12.21 21.84
N LEU A 39 -31.12 -12.93 21.07
CA LEU A 39 -31.03 -14.37 20.95
C LEU A 39 -29.66 -14.69 20.34
N ASP A 40 -28.78 -15.33 21.11
CA ASP A 40 -27.48 -15.82 20.63
C ASP A 40 -27.62 -17.31 20.30
N TYR A 41 -27.77 -17.64 19.01
CA TYR A 41 -27.94 -19.03 18.56
C TYR A 41 -26.94 -19.36 17.45
N GLU A 42 -25.68 -19.52 17.83
CA GLU A 42 -24.95 -20.63 17.23
C GLU A 42 -25.65 -21.94 17.68
N THR A 43 -26.47 -22.49 16.78
CA THR A 43 -26.80 -23.92 16.61
C THR A 43 -28.05 -24.59 17.23
N LYS A 44 -28.96 -23.97 18.00
CA LYS A 44 -30.06 -24.78 18.62
C LYS A 44 -31.54 -24.43 18.43
N ASN A 45 -31.94 -23.36 17.72
CA ASN A 45 -33.39 -23.14 17.41
C ASN A 45 -33.63 -22.32 16.13
N TRP A 46 -32.75 -22.37 15.12
CA TRP A 46 -32.97 -21.66 13.85
C TRP A 46 -34.31 -22.04 13.20
N GLU A 47 -34.74 -23.30 13.37
CA GLU A 47 -36.04 -23.78 12.90
C GLU A 47 -37.23 -23.04 13.52
N LYS A 48 -37.13 -22.58 14.78
CA LYS A 48 -38.19 -21.80 15.43
C LYS A 48 -38.37 -20.41 14.86
N LEU A 49 -37.39 -19.90 14.11
CA LEU A 49 -37.57 -18.62 13.41
C LEU A 49 -38.56 -18.75 12.25
N PHE A 50 -38.78 -19.95 11.72
CA PHE A 50 -39.80 -20.19 10.70
C PHE A 50 -41.21 -20.38 11.30
N GLU A 51 -41.32 -20.70 12.59
CA GLU A 51 -42.60 -20.75 13.29
C GLU A 51 -43.16 -19.32 13.38
N ASN A 52 -44.23 -19.05 12.62
CA ASN A 52 -44.86 -17.73 12.44
C ASN A 52 -44.06 -16.73 11.57
N SER A 53 -43.02 -17.18 10.88
CA SER A 53 -42.36 -16.37 9.84
C SER A 53 -43.31 -16.11 8.67
N MET A 54 -43.05 -15.01 7.98
CA MET A 54 -43.64 -14.73 6.67
C MET A 54 -42.99 -15.49 5.51
N PHE A 55 -41.91 -16.25 5.79
CA PHE A 55 -41.22 -17.15 4.87
C PHE A 55 -41.42 -18.60 5.32
N GLU A 56 -41.73 -19.50 4.39
CA GLU A 56 -41.81 -20.94 4.62
C GLU A 56 -40.44 -21.61 4.52
N LYS A 57 -40.28 -22.79 5.15
CA LYS A 57 -39.13 -23.67 4.88
C LYS A 57 -39.15 -24.01 3.38
N ASN A 58 -38.09 -23.70 2.64
CA ASN A 58 -37.99 -23.84 1.17
C ASN A 58 -38.52 -22.69 0.29
N THR A 59 -38.62 -21.45 0.81
CA THR A 59 -39.21 -20.30 0.08
C THR A 59 -38.53 -19.93 -1.26
N LEU A 60 -37.29 -20.35 -1.53
CA LEU A 60 -36.57 -19.96 -2.76
C LEU A 60 -37.12 -20.58 -4.06
N ASN A 61 -37.91 -21.67 -3.98
CA ASN A 61 -38.32 -22.46 -5.16
C ASN A 61 -39.25 -21.72 -6.14
N ASN A 62 -39.88 -20.61 -5.69
CA ASN A 62 -40.84 -19.84 -6.49
C ASN A 62 -40.32 -18.43 -6.82
N TRP A 63 -39.02 -18.19 -6.69
CA TRP A 63 -38.41 -16.89 -6.98
C TRP A 63 -38.14 -16.76 -8.48
N GLU A 64 -38.22 -15.53 -8.98
CA GLU A 64 -37.90 -15.20 -10.36
C GLU A 64 -36.39 -15.25 -10.58
N VAL A 65 -35.96 -15.97 -11.61
CA VAL A 65 -34.56 -16.16 -11.97
C VAL A 65 -34.21 -15.28 -13.16
N ASN A 66 -33.09 -14.57 -13.08
CA ASN A 66 -32.47 -13.88 -14.20
C ASN A 66 -31.00 -14.30 -14.30
N GLY A 67 -30.58 -14.82 -15.46
CA GLY A 67 -29.21 -15.25 -15.73
C GLY A 67 -28.91 -16.71 -15.35
N LYS A 68 -28.01 -17.32 -16.13
CA LYS A 68 -27.68 -18.74 -16.06
C LYS A 68 -27.05 -19.20 -14.74
N ALA A 69 -26.39 -18.27 -14.03
CA ALA A 69 -25.80 -18.54 -12.73
C ALA A 69 -26.84 -19.03 -11.69
N PHE A 70 -28.07 -18.52 -11.79
CA PHE A 70 -29.17 -18.85 -10.86
C PHE A 70 -30.19 -19.82 -11.47
N GLU A 71 -30.15 -20.10 -12.78
CA GLU A 71 -31.05 -21.06 -13.47
C GLU A 71 -30.91 -22.51 -12.98
N GLN A 72 -29.77 -22.85 -12.37
CA GLN A 72 -29.43 -24.21 -11.98
C GLN A 72 -29.49 -24.51 -10.47
N GLY A 73 -30.10 -23.62 -9.67
CA GLY A 73 -30.42 -23.89 -8.25
C GLY A 73 -31.68 -23.15 -7.78
N PRO A 74 -32.40 -23.59 -6.72
CA PRO A 74 -32.40 -24.86 -6.00
C PRO A 74 -33.55 -25.77 -6.46
N THR A 75 -33.27 -26.95 -7.00
CA THR A 75 -34.24 -28.06 -6.99
C THR A 75 -33.89 -29.01 -5.85
N LYS A 76 -34.89 -29.67 -5.27
CA LYS A 76 -34.78 -30.66 -4.17
C LYS A 76 -33.63 -31.68 -4.31
N ASP A 77 -33.13 -31.89 -5.53
CA ASP A 77 -32.07 -32.84 -5.87
C ASP A 77 -30.64 -32.26 -5.86
N ARG A 78 -30.48 -30.95 -5.64
CA ARG A 78 -29.16 -30.26 -5.61
C ARG A 78 -28.84 -29.56 -4.28
N VAL A 79 -29.72 -29.67 -3.28
CA VAL A 79 -29.60 -29.00 -1.96
C VAL A 79 -28.59 -29.68 -1.02
N ILE A 80 -27.94 -30.75 -1.45
CA ILE A 80 -26.75 -31.27 -0.78
C ILE A 80 -25.76 -31.58 -1.90
N GLN A 81 -24.67 -30.83 -2.00
CA GLN A 81 -23.47 -31.48 -2.51
C GLN A 81 -23.20 -32.64 -1.56
N LYS A 82 -23.67 -33.85 -1.88
CA LYS A 82 -23.19 -35.06 -1.23
C LYS A 82 -21.74 -35.20 -1.65
N THR A 83 -20.83 -34.57 -0.92
CA THR A 83 -19.46 -35.03 -0.91
C THR A 83 -19.49 -36.42 -0.27
N ASP A 84 -18.95 -37.40 -0.97
CA ASP A 84 -18.83 -38.79 -0.51
C ASP A 84 -17.80 -38.96 0.63
N GLY A 85 -17.45 -37.87 1.31
CA GLY A 85 -16.29 -37.82 2.20
C GLY A 85 -14.94 -37.79 1.49
N THR A 86 -14.90 -37.70 0.14
CA THR A 86 -13.65 -37.58 -0.65
C THR A 86 -13.69 -36.54 -1.79
N GLY A 87 -14.73 -35.72 -1.90
CA GLY A 87 -14.64 -34.39 -2.54
C GLY A 87 -14.26 -34.33 -4.03
N SER A 88 -14.38 -35.40 -4.82
CA SER A 88 -14.04 -35.34 -6.24
C SER A 88 -15.27 -35.16 -7.15
N VAL A 89 -15.30 -34.05 -7.89
CA VAL A 89 -16.12 -33.90 -9.10
C VAL A 89 -15.68 -35.00 -10.08
N LYS A 90 -16.63 -35.79 -10.61
CA LYS A 90 -16.32 -36.83 -11.61
C LYS A 90 -15.51 -36.24 -12.77
N LYS A 91 -14.31 -36.80 -12.99
CA LYS A 91 -13.52 -36.68 -14.23
C LYS A 91 -14.44 -36.87 -15.44
N GLY A 92 -14.71 -35.80 -16.17
CA GLY A 92 -15.56 -35.87 -17.37
C GLY A 92 -15.71 -34.58 -18.16
N LEU A 93 -15.17 -33.45 -17.69
CA LEU A 93 -15.12 -32.20 -18.45
C LEU A 93 -13.69 -31.99 -18.97
N SER A 94 -13.47 -32.34 -20.23
CA SER A 94 -12.30 -31.89 -20.98
C SER A 94 -12.53 -30.46 -21.44
N LEU A 95 -11.94 -29.49 -20.76
CA LEU A 95 -11.82 -28.12 -21.25
C LEU A 95 -10.33 -27.77 -21.36
N ASN A 96 -9.97 -27.27 -22.54
CA ASN A 96 -8.67 -26.69 -22.87
C ASN A 96 -8.50 -25.32 -22.19
N LEU A 97 -8.55 -25.29 -20.86
CA LEU A 97 -7.88 -24.26 -20.08
C LEU A 97 -6.62 -24.93 -19.53
N ILE A 98 -5.47 -24.45 -19.95
CA ILE A 98 -4.17 -25.08 -19.75
C ILE A 98 -3.96 -25.38 -18.24
N ASP A 99 -3.94 -26.68 -17.94
CA ASP A 99 -3.31 -27.39 -16.83
C ASP A 99 -3.87 -27.44 -15.38
N ARG A 100 -4.92 -26.73 -14.93
CA ARG A 100 -5.34 -26.81 -13.48
C ARG A 100 -6.85 -26.65 -13.14
N PRO A 101 -7.71 -27.64 -13.39
CA PRO A 101 -9.14 -27.61 -13.01
C PRO A 101 -9.40 -27.60 -11.48
N GLU A 102 -8.43 -27.98 -10.66
CA GLU A 102 -8.51 -27.91 -9.19
C GLU A 102 -8.52 -26.49 -8.61
N LEU A 103 -8.15 -25.48 -9.40
CA LEU A 103 -8.08 -24.08 -8.95
C LEU A 103 -9.44 -23.40 -8.79
N TYR A 104 -10.50 -23.95 -9.39
CA TYR A 104 -11.79 -23.27 -9.53
C TYR A 104 -12.91 -23.99 -8.76
N ARG A 105 -12.66 -24.34 -7.49
CA ARG A 105 -13.62 -25.05 -6.62
C ARG A 105 -14.22 -24.11 -5.56
N GLN A 106 -15.53 -24.24 -5.35
CA GLN A 106 -16.21 -23.61 -4.20
C GLN A 106 -15.95 -24.42 -2.91
N PRO A 107 -15.56 -23.78 -1.79
CA PRO A 107 -15.35 -24.46 -0.51
C PRO A 107 -16.66 -24.94 0.12
N ASN A 108 -16.54 -25.84 1.11
CA ASN A 108 -17.68 -26.25 1.93
C ASN A 108 -18.16 -25.09 2.81
N PHE A 109 -19.42 -25.13 3.26
CA PHE A 109 -19.95 -24.15 4.24
C PHE A 109 -20.52 -24.84 5.48
N SER A 110 -20.25 -24.28 6.65
CA SER A 110 -20.79 -24.82 7.90
C SER A 110 -22.23 -24.36 8.09
N GLY A 111 -23.07 -25.26 8.59
CA GLY A 111 -24.47 -24.94 8.92
C GLY A 111 -25.47 -25.00 7.75
N ILE A 112 -25.11 -25.59 6.60
CA ILE A 112 -26.05 -25.95 5.52
C ILE A 112 -26.67 -27.33 5.82
N GLN A 113 -27.55 -27.40 6.81
CA GLN A 113 -28.40 -28.57 6.99
C GLN A 113 -29.87 -28.15 6.86
N ASP A 114 -30.57 -28.75 5.90
CA ASP A 114 -32.03 -28.72 5.76
C ASP A 114 -32.70 -27.35 5.48
N SER A 115 -32.01 -26.39 4.84
CA SER A 115 -32.57 -25.10 4.39
C SER A 115 -32.09 -24.72 2.98
N PRO A 116 -32.94 -24.11 2.12
CA PRO A 116 -32.55 -23.72 0.77
C PRO A 116 -31.59 -22.52 0.79
N PHE A 117 -30.60 -22.53 -0.09
CA PHE A 117 -29.73 -21.39 -0.37
C PHE A 117 -29.70 -21.16 -1.88
N ALA A 118 -29.70 -19.90 -2.29
CA ALA A 118 -29.28 -19.52 -3.64
C ALA A 118 -27.75 -19.52 -3.67
N ASN A 119 -27.19 -19.93 -4.79
CA ASN A 119 -25.76 -19.97 -5.03
C ASN A 119 -25.51 -19.57 -6.48
N SER A 120 -24.75 -18.49 -6.69
CA SER A 120 -24.39 -18.03 -8.04
C SER A 120 -23.20 -18.79 -8.65
N PHE A 121 -22.50 -19.62 -7.86
CA PHE A 121 -21.42 -20.46 -8.37
C PHE A 121 -21.98 -21.52 -9.33
N HIS A 122 -21.44 -21.56 -10.55
CA HIS A 122 -21.85 -22.50 -11.59
C HIS A 122 -20.76 -23.55 -11.87
N PRO A 123 -21.08 -24.86 -11.94
CA PRO A 123 -20.09 -25.91 -12.13
C PRO A 123 -19.49 -25.95 -13.54
N ASP A 124 -20.19 -25.40 -14.54
CA ASP A 124 -19.60 -25.08 -15.85
C ASP A 124 -18.95 -23.71 -15.76
N LEU A 125 -17.61 -23.69 -15.77
CA LEU A 125 -16.81 -22.47 -15.68
C LEU A 125 -17.07 -21.50 -16.83
N THR A 126 -17.57 -21.95 -17.99
CA THR A 126 -17.93 -21.04 -19.07
C THR A 126 -19.13 -20.14 -18.75
N VAL A 127 -19.88 -20.48 -17.70
CA VAL A 127 -21.00 -19.69 -17.17
C VAL A 127 -20.48 -18.80 -16.04
N ARG A 128 -20.46 -17.50 -16.29
CA ARG A 128 -20.12 -16.47 -15.29
C ARG A 128 -21.22 -16.36 -14.25
N ALA A 129 -20.87 -16.01 -13.01
CA ALA A 129 -21.78 -15.96 -11.86
C ALA A 129 -22.88 -14.87 -11.93
N LYS A 130 -22.98 -14.16 -13.07
CA LYS A 130 -23.87 -13.03 -13.26
C LYS A 130 -25.36 -13.42 -13.30
N GLY A 131 -26.16 -12.75 -12.48
CA GLY A 131 -27.61 -12.85 -12.48
C GLY A 131 -28.28 -12.40 -11.18
N SER A 132 -29.56 -12.75 -11.02
CA SER A 132 -30.31 -12.50 -9.79
C SER A 132 -31.39 -13.56 -9.53
N LEU A 133 -31.73 -13.73 -8.26
CA LEU A 133 -32.90 -14.46 -7.79
C LEU A 133 -33.79 -13.52 -6.97
N THR A 134 -35.03 -13.27 -7.40
CA THR A 134 -35.94 -12.28 -6.79
C THR A 134 -37.20 -12.93 -6.25
N SER A 135 -37.54 -12.66 -4.98
CA SER A 135 -38.71 -13.23 -4.32
C SER A 135 -40.02 -12.72 -4.91
N ILE A 136 -41.08 -13.51 -4.77
CA ILE A 136 -42.44 -12.97 -4.90
C ILE A 136 -42.66 -11.84 -3.88
N PRO A 137 -43.50 -10.84 -4.18
CA PRO A 137 -43.84 -9.79 -3.22
C PRO A 137 -44.49 -10.35 -1.97
N PHE A 138 -44.06 -9.86 -0.80
CA PHE A 138 -44.61 -10.21 0.50
C PHE A 138 -44.92 -8.95 1.33
N GLN A 139 -45.71 -9.10 2.39
CA GLN A 139 -45.99 -8.00 3.33
C GLN A 139 -45.13 -8.11 4.59
N ILE A 140 -44.40 -7.04 4.94
CA ILE A 140 -43.56 -6.99 6.16
C ILE A 140 -44.44 -7.02 7.41
N LYS A 141 -44.43 -8.13 8.15
CA LYS A 141 -45.21 -8.30 9.40
C LYS A 141 -44.36 -8.25 10.66
N HIS A 142 -43.04 -8.38 10.51
CA HIS A 142 -42.10 -8.54 11.61
C HIS A 142 -41.15 -7.34 11.72
N ASP A 143 -40.52 -7.19 12.88
CA ASP A 143 -39.57 -6.10 13.14
C ASP A 143 -38.20 -6.35 12.48
N TYR A 144 -37.84 -7.61 12.22
CA TYR A 144 -36.57 -8.02 11.61
C TYR A 144 -36.78 -9.07 10.52
N ILE A 145 -35.94 -9.02 9.47
CA ILE A 145 -35.74 -10.11 8.51
C ILE A 145 -34.30 -10.61 8.69
N VAL A 146 -34.15 -11.88 9.05
CA VAL A 146 -32.86 -12.52 9.33
C VAL A 146 -32.54 -13.51 8.22
N PHE A 147 -31.27 -13.57 7.80
CA PHE A 147 -30.81 -14.51 6.79
C PHE A 147 -29.32 -14.81 6.96
N LYS A 148 -28.86 -15.82 6.22
CA LYS A 148 -27.47 -16.27 6.20
C LYS A 148 -26.84 -15.99 4.85
N MET A 149 -25.59 -15.55 4.83
CA MET A 149 -24.85 -15.24 3.61
C MET A 149 -23.36 -15.55 3.73
N ALA A 150 -22.73 -15.94 2.61
CA ALA A 150 -21.28 -16.01 2.42
C ALA A 150 -20.93 -15.67 0.95
N SER A 151 -19.66 -15.38 0.67
CA SER A 151 -19.13 -15.21 -0.69
C SER A 151 -17.73 -15.77 -0.86
N GLY A 152 -17.33 -16.00 -2.11
CA GLY A 152 -16.01 -16.57 -2.46
C GLY A 152 -14.87 -15.58 -2.53
N ILE A 153 -15.16 -14.33 -2.89
CA ILE A 153 -14.18 -13.24 -2.96
C ILE A 153 -14.63 -12.15 -1.99
N PRO A 154 -13.69 -11.49 -1.27
CA PRO A 154 -14.00 -10.27 -0.55
C PRO A 154 -14.58 -9.23 -1.50
N THR A 155 -15.83 -8.84 -1.25
CA THR A 155 -16.68 -8.16 -2.24
C THR A 155 -16.39 -6.67 -2.30
N TYR A 156 -16.37 -6.11 -3.52
CA TYR A 156 -16.65 -4.69 -3.70
C TYR A 156 -18.13 -4.45 -3.38
N PRO A 157 -18.47 -3.41 -2.59
CA PRO A 157 -19.85 -3.07 -2.31
C PRO A 157 -20.69 -2.98 -3.60
N GLY A 158 -21.88 -3.57 -3.61
CA GLY A 158 -22.84 -3.50 -4.72
C GLY A 158 -22.71 -4.56 -5.82
N LEU A 159 -21.54 -5.19 -6.03
CA LEU A 159 -21.37 -6.23 -7.06
C LEU A 159 -22.11 -7.54 -6.72
N MET A 160 -22.15 -7.88 -5.44
CA MET A 160 -22.86 -9.05 -4.92
C MET A 160 -23.61 -8.61 -3.68
N ALA A 161 -24.92 -8.82 -3.65
CA ALA A 161 -25.73 -8.34 -2.55
C ALA A 161 -27.00 -9.16 -2.33
N VAL A 162 -27.52 -9.05 -1.12
CA VAL A 162 -28.93 -9.30 -0.81
C VAL A 162 -29.60 -7.94 -0.62
N ASN A 163 -30.60 -7.64 -1.44
CA ASN A 163 -31.34 -6.39 -1.43
C ASN A 163 -32.74 -6.63 -0.84
N LEU A 164 -33.21 -5.72 0.00
CA LEU A 164 -34.63 -5.56 0.33
C LEU A 164 -35.19 -4.43 -0.54
N ILE A 165 -36.21 -4.74 -1.34
CA ILE A 165 -36.82 -3.82 -2.30
C ILE A 165 -38.22 -3.48 -1.82
N VAL A 166 -38.55 -2.18 -1.74
CA VAL A 166 -39.88 -1.66 -1.41
C VAL A 166 -40.21 -0.55 -2.41
N ASN A 167 -41.39 -0.63 -3.05
CA ASN A 167 -41.81 0.30 -4.11
C ASN A 167 -40.73 0.46 -5.20
N ASP A 168 -40.20 -0.66 -5.70
CA ASP A 168 -39.16 -0.74 -6.72
C ASP A 168 -37.83 -0.03 -6.38
N LYS A 169 -37.60 0.26 -5.09
CA LYS A 169 -36.36 0.85 -4.59
C LYS A 169 -35.70 -0.08 -3.59
N ILE A 170 -34.38 -0.24 -3.71
CA ILE A 170 -33.59 -0.89 -2.68
C ILE A 170 -33.62 0.00 -1.43
N VAL A 171 -34.12 -0.53 -0.32
CA VAL A 171 -34.22 0.18 0.97
C VAL A 171 -33.28 -0.39 2.02
N ARG A 172 -32.83 -1.64 1.86
CA ARG A 172 -31.74 -2.24 2.63
C ARG A 172 -30.88 -3.06 1.70
N GLN A 173 -29.57 -3.04 1.91
CA GLN A 173 -28.62 -3.81 1.11
C GLN A 173 -27.60 -4.44 2.05
N ALA A 174 -27.41 -5.75 1.92
CA ALA A 174 -26.38 -6.51 2.60
C ALA A 174 -25.38 -7.02 1.58
N PHE A 175 -24.10 -6.84 1.87
CA PHE A 175 -23.01 -7.47 1.16
C PHE A 175 -21.93 -7.91 2.17
N PRO A 176 -21.09 -8.89 1.84
CA PRO A 176 -20.04 -9.39 2.72
C PRO A 176 -19.00 -8.33 3.13
N GLU A 177 -18.94 -7.99 4.42
CA GLU A 177 -17.90 -7.10 4.97
C GLU A 177 -16.77 -7.94 5.61
N TYR A 178 -15.65 -8.17 4.89
CA TYR A 178 -14.48 -8.89 5.42
C TYR A 178 -13.41 -7.91 5.93
N GLU A 179 -13.37 -7.63 7.23
CA GLU A 179 -12.34 -6.77 7.84
C GLU A 179 -10.91 -7.38 7.82
N LYS A 180 -10.78 -8.69 7.58
CA LYS A 180 -9.49 -9.39 7.53
C LYS A 180 -9.44 -10.33 6.32
N ILE A 181 -8.77 -9.90 5.27
CA ILE A 181 -8.43 -10.65 4.03
C ILE A 181 -7.41 -11.78 4.32
N ASN A 182 -7.62 -12.57 5.38
CA ASN A 182 -6.67 -13.58 5.85
C ASN A 182 -7.16 -15.02 5.70
N LEU A 183 -8.42 -15.24 5.31
CA LEU A 183 -9.05 -16.56 5.47
C LEU A 183 -8.91 -17.48 4.25
N TRP A 184 -8.78 -16.95 3.03
CA TRP A 184 -8.54 -17.77 1.83
C TRP A 184 -7.09 -17.77 1.34
N ASN A 185 -6.30 -16.76 1.73
CA ASN A 185 -4.96 -16.52 1.15
C ASN A 185 -3.79 -17.04 1.99
N ARG A 186 -4.01 -17.53 3.22
CA ARG A 186 -2.94 -18.06 4.06
C ARG A 186 -2.88 -19.57 3.97
N GLY A 187 -2.20 -20.05 2.93
CA GLY A 187 -1.33 -21.18 3.19
C GLY A 187 -0.36 -20.83 4.32
N THR A 188 -0.06 -21.78 5.20
CA THR A 188 0.97 -21.56 6.20
C THR A 188 2.26 -21.13 5.50
N ARG A 189 3.04 -20.23 6.11
CA ARG A 189 4.23 -19.59 5.49
C ARG A 189 5.29 -20.58 4.95
N ASN A 190 5.14 -21.87 5.23
CA ASN A 190 6.12 -22.90 4.91
C ASN A 190 5.83 -23.66 3.61
N ASN A 191 4.61 -23.64 3.05
CA ASN A 191 4.33 -24.27 1.74
C ASN A 191 3.06 -23.72 1.03
N PRO A 192 3.15 -22.59 0.32
CA PRO A 192 1.99 -21.91 -0.27
C PRO A 192 1.38 -22.61 -1.50
N ILE A 193 2.01 -23.66 -2.04
CA ILE A 193 1.52 -24.44 -3.20
C ILE A 193 0.59 -25.57 -2.76
N PHE A 194 0.54 -25.96 -1.48
CA PHE A 194 -0.33 -27.05 -1.01
C PHE A 194 -1.51 -26.55 -0.18
N ASP A 195 -1.32 -25.54 0.68
CA ASP A 195 -2.36 -25.16 1.64
C ASP A 195 -3.50 -24.29 1.06
N ARG A 196 -3.40 -23.80 -0.19
CA ARG A 196 -4.54 -23.13 -0.88
C ARG A 196 -5.44 -24.11 -1.63
N TYR A 197 -5.00 -25.36 -1.80
CA TYR A 197 -5.63 -26.33 -2.70
C TYR A 197 -6.54 -27.31 -1.96
N ASP A 198 -6.87 -27.00 -0.71
CA ASP A 198 -7.68 -27.83 0.16
C ASP A 198 -9.05 -27.20 0.42
N ALA A 199 -9.73 -26.81 -0.67
CA ALA A 199 -11.14 -26.44 -0.63
C ALA A 199 -12.00 -27.56 0.01
N ASP A 200 -11.51 -28.80 -0.08
CA ASP A 200 -12.15 -30.00 0.48
C ASP A 200 -12.09 -29.99 2.03
N ASN A 201 -10.99 -29.51 2.66
CA ASN A 201 -10.88 -29.40 4.12
C ASN A 201 -11.21 -28.01 4.69
N TYR A 202 -11.49 -27.00 3.85
CA TYR A 202 -11.86 -25.66 4.31
C TYR A 202 -13.38 -25.45 4.30
N THR A 203 -13.94 -25.12 5.46
CA THR A 203 -15.37 -24.83 5.63
C THR A 203 -15.58 -23.36 5.99
N LEU A 204 -16.24 -22.59 5.12
CA LEU A 204 -16.59 -21.19 5.36
C LEU A 204 -17.83 -21.09 6.27
N PRO A 205 -17.81 -20.24 7.31
CA PRO A 205 -19.01 -19.96 8.09
C PRO A 205 -19.98 -19.08 7.29
N LEU A 206 -21.25 -19.45 7.28
CA LEU A 206 -22.34 -18.56 6.86
C LEU A 206 -22.57 -17.51 7.95
N GLU A 207 -22.34 -16.25 7.62
CA GLU A 207 -22.58 -15.15 8.53
C GLU A 207 -24.08 -14.79 8.58
N ILE A 208 -24.53 -14.27 9.73
CA ILE A 208 -25.92 -13.90 9.95
C ILE A 208 -26.08 -12.40 9.71
N TYR A 209 -27.00 -12.05 8.81
CA TYR A 209 -27.38 -10.68 8.48
C TYR A 209 -28.82 -10.42 8.91
N ILE A 210 -29.09 -9.17 9.30
CA ILE A 210 -30.37 -8.76 9.85
C ILE A 210 -30.77 -7.45 9.19
N PHE A 211 -31.85 -7.46 8.40
CA PHE A 211 -32.54 -6.22 8.05
C PHE A 211 -33.44 -5.80 9.20
N ASP A 212 -33.16 -4.62 9.79
CA ASP A 212 -34.10 -3.93 10.67
C ASP A 212 -35.14 -3.23 9.80
N VAL A 213 -36.39 -3.68 9.92
CA VAL A 213 -37.52 -3.28 9.06
C VAL A 213 -38.70 -2.76 9.88
N LYS A 214 -38.47 -2.35 11.14
CA LYS A 214 -39.52 -1.78 12.02
C LYS A 214 -40.22 -0.58 11.40
N ASP A 215 -39.47 0.25 10.68
CA ASP A 215 -39.94 1.42 9.93
C ASP A 215 -40.69 1.05 8.64
N LEU A 216 -40.54 -0.18 8.15
CA LEU A 216 -41.14 -0.68 6.90
C LEU A 216 -42.35 -1.58 7.15
N LYS A 217 -42.86 -1.64 8.39
CA LYS A 217 -43.96 -2.52 8.79
C LYS A 217 -45.21 -2.28 7.93
N ASN A 218 -45.85 -3.37 7.54
CA ASN A 218 -47.01 -3.45 6.64
C ASN A 218 -46.78 -3.05 5.18
N GLN A 219 -45.58 -2.61 4.78
CA GLN A 219 -45.27 -2.34 3.39
C GLN A 219 -45.07 -3.64 2.59
N LYS A 220 -45.34 -3.59 1.28
CA LYS A 220 -45.01 -4.68 0.36
C LYS A 220 -43.52 -4.61 0.00
N ALA A 221 -42.86 -5.75 0.02
CA ALA A 221 -41.43 -5.84 -0.25
C ALA A 221 -41.08 -7.10 -1.06
N GLN A 222 -39.89 -7.09 -1.66
CA GLN A 222 -39.24 -8.25 -2.27
C GLN A 222 -37.81 -8.36 -1.74
N ILE A 223 -37.27 -9.57 -1.76
CA ILE A 223 -35.86 -9.83 -1.52
C ILE A 223 -35.23 -10.24 -2.85
N GLN A 224 -34.09 -9.64 -3.17
CA GLN A 224 -33.30 -10.01 -4.34
C GLN A 224 -31.91 -10.44 -3.90
N ILE A 225 -31.47 -11.61 -4.33
CA ILE A 225 -30.09 -12.06 -4.26
C ILE A 225 -29.48 -11.78 -5.62
N TYR A 226 -28.33 -11.13 -5.65
CA TYR A 226 -27.78 -10.55 -6.87
C TYR A 226 -26.27 -10.75 -6.95
N ASP A 227 -25.78 -10.98 -8.17
CA ASP A 227 -24.36 -11.12 -8.49
C ASP A 227 -24.08 -10.53 -9.89
N GLU A 228 -23.17 -9.56 -9.97
CA GLU A 228 -22.64 -8.97 -11.22
C GLU A 228 -21.17 -9.26 -11.42
N MET A 229 -20.57 -10.09 -10.57
CA MET A 229 -19.18 -10.43 -10.71
C MET A 229 -19.00 -11.26 -11.99
N ASP A 230 -18.30 -10.68 -12.96
CA ASP A 230 -17.98 -11.35 -14.22
C ASP A 230 -16.69 -12.20 -14.11
N LEU A 231 -16.52 -12.90 -12.97
CA LEU A 231 -15.29 -13.60 -12.59
C LEU A 231 -15.60 -15.02 -12.09
N PHE A 232 -14.71 -15.98 -12.40
CA PHE A 232 -14.92 -17.40 -12.09
C PHE A 232 -15.02 -17.71 -10.58
N ASP A 233 -14.26 -16.98 -9.76
CA ASP A 233 -14.22 -17.20 -8.30
C ASP A 233 -15.24 -16.31 -7.53
N GLY A 234 -15.90 -15.38 -8.22
CA GLY A 234 -16.88 -14.48 -7.64
C GLY A 234 -18.22 -15.18 -7.52
N TRP A 235 -18.69 -15.41 -6.29
CA TRP A 235 -20.01 -15.99 -6.06
C TRP A 235 -20.58 -15.54 -4.73
N ILE A 236 -21.91 -15.57 -4.63
CA ILE A 236 -22.69 -15.33 -3.42
C ILE A 236 -23.53 -16.57 -3.08
N VAL A 237 -23.54 -16.92 -1.81
CA VAL A 237 -24.46 -17.91 -1.23
C VAL A 237 -25.33 -17.18 -0.22
N ALA A 238 -26.64 -17.19 -0.41
CA ALA A 238 -27.58 -16.53 0.50
C ALA A 238 -28.89 -17.31 0.63
N GLY A 239 -29.46 -17.35 1.83
CA GLY A 239 -30.66 -18.14 2.08
C GLY A 239 -31.11 -18.13 3.53
N SER A 240 -32.02 -19.05 3.85
CA SER A 240 -32.60 -19.19 5.20
C SER A 240 -33.27 -17.92 5.72
N PHE A 241 -34.01 -17.20 4.86
CA PHE A 241 -34.75 -15.99 5.23
C PHE A 241 -35.88 -16.28 6.21
N ALA A 242 -35.96 -15.53 7.31
CA ALA A 242 -37.03 -15.61 8.29
C ALA A 242 -37.41 -14.24 8.86
N GLY A 243 -38.69 -14.00 9.10
CA GLY A 243 -39.19 -12.82 9.79
C GLY A 243 -39.31 -13.07 11.30
N THR A 244 -38.85 -12.13 12.14
CA THR A 244 -38.96 -12.26 13.61
C THR A 244 -39.15 -10.91 14.30
N ASN A 245 -39.86 -10.90 15.42
CA ASN A 245 -39.97 -9.73 16.30
C ASN A 245 -38.91 -9.72 17.43
N GLN A 246 -38.08 -10.77 17.51
CA GLN A 246 -37.06 -10.89 18.53
C GLN A 246 -35.74 -10.30 18.03
N ASN A 247 -35.02 -9.60 18.91
CA ASN A 247 -33.69 -9.08 18.58
C ASN A 247 -32.70 -10.25 18.43
N PHE A 248 -31.84 -10.17 17.42
CA PHE A 248 -30.96 -11.27 17.00
C PHE A 248 -29.49 -10.82 16.96
N SER A 249 -28.53 -11.70 17.28
CA SER A 249 -27.11 -11.39 17.11
C SER A 249 -26.69 -11.56 15.65
N GLY A 250 -26.08 -10.54 15.06
CA GLY A 250 -25.66 -10.58 13.66
C GLY A 250 -25.31 -9.19 13.10
N LYS A 251 -24.95 -9.15 11.82
CA LYS A 251 -24.66 -7.90 11.09
C LYS A 251 -25.97 -7.18 10.77
N LYS A 252 -26.26 -6.15 11.55
CA LYS A 252 -27.50 -5.39 11.47
C LYS A 252 -27.43 -4.28 10.41
N ILE A 253 -28.48 -4.18 9.60
CA ILE A 253 -28.64 -3.21 8.52
C ILE A 253 -29.99 -2.54 8.71
N ASP A 254 -29.96 -1.26 9.08
CA ASP A 254 -31.13 -0.46 9.46
C ASP A 254 -31.46 0.64 8.45
N GLY A 255 -30.78 0.65 7.29
CA GLY A 255 -30.99 1.63 6.24
C GLY A 255 -30.28 2.96 6.46
N THR A 256 -29.43 3.09 7.48
CA THR A 256 -28.60 4.28 7.69
C THR A 256 -27.41 4.33 6.73
N LYS A 257 -26.90 3.16 6.29
CA LYS A 257 -25.85 3.08 5.26
C LYS A 257 -26.45 3.38 3.88
N PRO A 258 -25.78 4.17 3.04
CA PRO A 258 -26.20 4.39 1.66
C PRO A 258 -26.23 3.09 0.83
N ILE A 259 -27.12 3.02 -0.15
CA ILE A 259 -27.21 1.89 -1.08
C ILE A 259 -26.16 2.03 -2.18
N VAL A 260 -25.39 0.97 -2.44
CA VAL A 260 -24.44 0.94 -3.56
C VAL A 260 -25.12 0.34 -4.79
N GLN A 261 -25.04 1.06 -5.91
CA GLN A 261 -25.68 0.68 -7.17
C GLN A 261 -24.78 1.05 -8.35
N LYS A 262 -25.07 0.50 -9.54
CA LYS A 262 -24.35 0.87 -10.76
C LYS A 262 -24.58 2.36 -11.05
N VAL A 263 -23.50 3.09 -11.25
CA VAL A 263 -23.51 4.53 -11.53
C VAL A 263 -22.66 4.81 -12.75
N SER A 264 -23.11 5.79 -13.53
CA SER A 264 -22.31 6.34 -14.61
C SER A 264 -22.55 7.84 -14.71
N GLY A 265 -21.53 8.56 -15.14
CA GLY A 265 -21.59 10.01 -15.27
C GLY A 265 -20.61 10.49 -16.31
N LYS A 266 -20.96 11.61 -16.96
CA LYS A 266 -20.08 12.29 -17.90
C LYS A 266 -20.27 13.80 -17.78
N LYS A 267 -19.16 14.54 -17.69
CA LYS A 267 -19.14 16.00 -17.61
C LYS A 267 -18.01 16.54 -18.48
N SER A 268 -18.25 17.66 -19.14
CA SER A 268 -17.22 18.37 -19.90
C SER A 268 -17.14 19.81 -19.44
N PHE A 269 -15.94 20.35 -19.38
CA PHE A 269 -15.66 21.72 -18.95
C PHE A 269 -14.31 22.17 -19.52
N ILE A 270 -13.99 23.45 -19.37
CA ILE A 270 -12.67 24.00 -19.70
C ILE A 270 -11.81 23.92 -18.45
N ALA A 271 -10.56 23.48 -18.59
CA ALA A 271 -9.59 23.47 -17.51
C ALA A 271 -9.06 24.89 -17.25
N GLU A 272 -9.86 25.71 -16.57
CA GLU A 272 -9.53 27.12 -16.27
C GLU A 272 -9.00 27.34 -14.83
N LYS A 273 -8.83 26.24 -14.09
CA LYS A 273 -8.32 26.20 -12.72
C LYS A 273 -7.34 25.07 -12.57
N LYS A 274 -6.40 25.22 -11.63
CA LYS A 274 -5.34 24.25 -11.38
C LYS A 274 -5.86 22.85 -11.04
N TYR A 275 -6.87 22.74 -10.19
CA TYR A 275 -7.35 21.44 -9.71
C TYR A 275 -8.82 21.21 -9.99
N LEU A 276 -9.14 19.97 -10.39
CA LEU A 276 -10.48 19.42 -10.33
C LEU A 276 -10.63 18.61 -9.05
N ASN A 277 -11.51 19.07 -8.15
CA ASN A 277 -11.84 18.39 -6.90
C ASN A 277 -13.08 17.50 -7.10
N ILE A 278 -12.97 16.24 -6.70
CA ILE A 278 -13.97 15.18 -6.82
C ILE A 278 -14.25 14.62 -5.42
N PRO A 279 -15.47 14.74 -4.88
CA PRO A 279 -15.82 14.06 -3.63
C PRO A 279 -15.72 12.55 -3.83
N ALA A 280 -14.99 11.88 -2.95
CA ALA A 280 -14.64 10.47 -3.14
C ALA A 280 -14.66 9.70 -1.81
N ASN A 281 -14.94 8.41 -1.97
CA ASN A 281 -14.72 7.38 -0.98
C ASN A 281 -13.50 6.55 -1.40
N GLY A 282 -13.03 5.63 -0.55
CA GLY A 282 -11.76 4.91 -0.72
C GLY A 282 -11.53 4.21 -2.08
N ALA A 283 -10.41 3.50 -2.22
CA ALA A 283 -10.05 2.81 -3.46
C ALA A 283 -11.17 1.87 -3.92
N SER A 284 -11.46 1.92 -5.22
CA SER A 284 -12.29 0.93 -5.90
C SER A 284 -11.41 0.10 -6.83
N ALA A 285 -11.83 -1.11 -7.16
CA ALA A 285 -11.22 -1.85 -8.26
C ALA A 285 -12.17 -2.08 -9.43
N VAL A 286 -13.34 -1.46 -9.41
CA VAL A 286 -14.33 -1.54 -10.49
C VAL A 286 -14.77 -0.17 -10.96
N ASP A 287 -14.65 0.86 -10.12
CA ASP A 287 -15.00 2.23 -10.50
C ASP A 287 -13.80 2.90 -11.11
N VAL A 288 -13.95 3.43 -12.33
CA VAL A 288 -12.87 4.12 -13.02
C VAL A 288 -13.31 5.54 -13.34
N VAL A 289 -12.62 6.51 -12.76
CA VAL A 289 -12.67 7.91 -13.20
C VAL A 289 -11.67 8.09 -14.32
N THR A 290 -12.16 8.50 -15.48
CA THR A 290 -11.36 8.72 -16.70
C THR A 290 -11.41 10.18 -17.08
N LEU A 291 -10.24 10.79 -17.27
CA LEU A 291 -10.11 12.11 -17.87
C LEU A 291 -9.64 11.97 -19.32
N LYS A 292 -10.36 12.63 -20.23
CA LYS A 292 -9.97 12.76 -21.63
C LYS A 292 -9.72 14.21 -22.01
N VAL A 293 -8.67 14.42 -22.80
CA VAL A 293 -8.33 15.70 -23.41
C VAL A 293 -8.11 15.46 -24.90
N LYS A 294 -8.74 16.28 -25.76
CA LYS A 294 -8.72 16.10 -27.22
C LYS A 294 -9.07 14.67 -27.67
N GLY A 295 -10.01 14.03 -26.96
CA GLY A 295 -10.48 12.67 -27.23
C GLY A 295 -9.54 11.54 -26.78
N LYS A 296 -8.35 11.85 -26.26
CA LYS A 296 -7.40 10.87 -25.73
C LYS A 296 -7.57 10.72 -24.22
N VAL A 297 -7.51 9.49 -23.72
CA VAL A 297 -7.42 9.22 -22.28
C VAL A 297 -6.05 9.69 -21.80
N VAL A 298 -6.03 10.59 -20.81
CA VAL A 298 -4.80 11.15 -20.25
C VAL A 298 -4.60 10.79 -18.78
N GLN A 299 -5.68 10.42 -18.07
CA GLN A 299 -5.59 9.98 -16.69
C GLN A 299 -6.74 9.04 -16.34
N GLU A 300 -6.42 8.00 -15.55
CA GLU A 300 -7.38 7.02 -15.04
C GLU A 300 -7.09 6.80 -13.56
N ILE A 301 -8.14 6.85 -12.72
CA ILE A 301 -8.07 6.65 -11.28
C ILE A 301 -9.17 5.67 -10.88
N CYS A 302 -8.79 4.53 -10.27
CA CYS A 302 -9.79 3.62 -9.73
C CYS A 302 -10.27 4.07 -8.34
N MET A 303 -11.43 4.70 -8.24
CA MET A 303 -11.98 5.20 -6.97
C MET A 303 -13.50 5.38 -7.05
N SER A 304 -14.16 5.30 -5.90
CA SER A 304 -15.60 5.55 -5.80
C SER A 304 -15.88 7.04 -5.64
N ALA A 305 -16.28 7.73 -6.72
CA ALA A 305 -16.76 9.11 -6.60
C ALA A 305 -18.18 9.14 -6.01
N THR A 306 -18.50 10.21 -5.30
CA THR A 306 -19.79 10.40 -4.60
C THR A 306 -20.16 11.89 -4.56
N ASP A 307 -21.32 12.20 -3.98
CA ASP A 307 -21.67 13.57 -3.58
C ASP A 307 -20.90 14.03 -2.33
N GLU A 308 -20.86 15.35 -2.10
CA GLU A 308 -20.11 15.96 -1.00
C GLU A 308 -20.58 15.49 0.38
N GLN A 309 -21.88 15.22 0.55
CA GLN A 309 -22.45 14.80 1.83
C GLN A 309 -21.93 13.43 2.28
N ASN A 310 -21.69 12.53 1.34
CA ASN A 310 -21.28 11.15 1.60
C ASN A 310 -19.77 10.91 1.39
N ALA A 311 -18.98 11.96 1.16
CA ALA A 311 -17.55 11.84 0.86
C ALA A 311 -16.67 11.68 2.11
N ASP A 312 -15.78 10.69 2.11
CA ASP A 312 -14.74 10.52 3.13
C ASP A 312 -13.58 11.53 2.96
N PHE A 313 -13.29 11.92 1.70
CA PHE A 313 -12.24 12.87 1.35
C PHE A 313 -12.50 13.48 -0.04
N TRP A 314 -11.68 14.45 -0.42
CA TRP A 314 -11.64 15.00 -1.78
C TRP A 314 -10.47 14.40 -2.55
N GLN A 315 -10.75 13.73 -3.67
CA GLN A 315 -9.72 13.43 -4.66
C GLN A 315 -9.51 14.67 -5.54
N PHE A 316 -8.28 14.89 -5.99
CA PHE A 316 -8.00 15.90 -7.01
C PHE A 316 -7.39 15.30 -8.28
N ILE A 317 -7.53 16.04 -9.37
CA ILE A 317 -6.77 15.90 -10.61
C ILE A 317 -6.12 17.27 -10.87
N ASP A 318 -4.80 17.29 -11.05
CA ASP A 318 -4.07 18.48 -11.49
C ASP A 318 -4.29 18.67 -12.99
N LEU A 319 -4.77 19.85 -13.39
CA LEU A 319 -5.10 20.22 -14.75
C LEU A 319 -4.08 21.19 -15.38
N SER A 320 -3.00 21.53 -14.67
CA SER A 320 -2.04 22.58 -15.08
C SER A 320 -1.49 22.38 -16.49
N ILE A 321 -1.21 21.13 -16.88
CA ILE A 321 -0.66 20.81 -18.21
C ILE A 321 -1.70 20.88 -19.34
N TRP A 322 -2.98 21.08 -19.00
CA TRP A 322 -4.11 21.22 -19.93
C TRP A 322 -4.84 22.55 -19.74
N ASP A 323 -4.19 23.58 -19.19
CA ASP A 323 -4.80 24.90 -18.99
C ASP A 323 -5.46 25.43 -20.29
N GLY A 324 -6.70 25.88 -20.16
CA GLY A 324 -7.53 26.36 -21.26
C GLY A 324 -8.08 25.28 -22.21
N GLU A 325 -7.72 24.00 -22.03
CA GLU A 325 -8.21 22.92 -22.88
C GLU A 325 -9.60 22.44 -22.45
N LYS A 326 -10.38 21.94 -23.41
CA LYS A 326 -11.63 21.23 -23.11
C LYS A 326 -11.31 19.83 -22.62
N VAL A 327 -11.79 19.52 -21.41
CA VAL A 327 -11.63 18.21 -20.80
C VAL A 327 -12.98 17.50 -20.65
N GLU A 328 -12.94 16.18 -20.69
CA GLU A 328 -14.09 15.31 -20.52
C GLU A 328 -13.80 14.33 -19.38
N LEU A 329 -14.56 14.44 -18.30
CA LEU A 329 -14.54 13.50 -17.19
C LEU A 329 -15.68 12.49 -17.39
N SER A 330 -15.36 11.21 -17.27
CA SER A 330 -16.37 10.15 -17.19
C SER A 330 -16.10 9.23 -16.01
N LEU A 331 -17.17 8.68 -15.46
CA LEU A 331 -17.11 7.63 -14.46
C LEU A 331 -18.06 6.51 -14.88
N GLU A 332 -17.58 5.28 -14.75
CA GLU A 332 -18.40 4.07 -14.74
C GLU A 332 -17.99 3.25 -13.51
N GLY A 333 -18.97 2.81 -12.73
CA GLY A 333 -18.70 2.08 -11.51
C GLY A 333 -19.95 1.77 -10.68
N TRP A 334 -19.72 1.63 -9.37
CA TRP A 334 -20.64 1.27 -8.30
C TRP A 334 -20.49 2.29 -7.18
N GLY A 335 -21.56 3.02 -6.89
CA GLY A 335 -21.51 4.15 -5.98
C GLY A 335 -22.81 4.35 -5.23
N THR A 336 -22.75 5.23 -4.24
CA THR A 336 -23.86 5.56 -3.35
C THR A 336 -24.69 6.74 -3.86
N SER A 337 -24.11 7.55 -4.73
CA SER A 337 -24.76 8.73 -5.31
C SER A 337 -25.29 8.43 -6.71
N PRO A 338 -26.57 8.71 -7.03
CA PRO A 338 -27.09 8.55 -8.39
C PRO A 338 -26.47 9.52 -9.40
N ASN A 339 -25.84 10.60 -8.93
CA ASN A 339 -25.10 11.54 -9.76
C ASN A 339 -23.71 11.81 -9.16
N PRO A 340 -22.77 10.84 -9.27
CA PRO A 340 -21.48 10.89 -8.58
C PRO A 340 -20.54 12.01 -9.08
N LEU A 341 -20.93 12.74 -10.13
CA LEU A 341 -20.18 13.88 -10.68
C LEU A 341 -20.89 15.23 -10.50
N ALA A 342 -21.99 15.27 -9.72
CA ALA A 342 -22.75 16.50 -9.47
C ALA A 342 -21.86 17.59 -8.85
N ASP A 343 -21.18 17.23 -7.75
CA ASP A 343 -20.51 18.17 -6.85
C ASP A 343 -19.01 18.34 -7.14
N ILE A 344 -18.55 17.87 -8.31
CA ILE A 344 -17.18 18.16 -8.74
C ILE A 344 -17.02 19.66 -8.98
N SER A 345 -15.84 20.19 -8.64
CA SER A 345 -15.55 21.62 -8.71
C SER A 345 -14.13 21.90 -9.20
N LEU A 346 -13.99 23.01 -9.93
CA LEU A 346 -12.72 23.55 -10.39
C LEU A 346 -12.23 24.59 -9.37
N ASN A 347 -10.99 24.47 -8.90
CA ASN A 347 -10.42 25.33 -7.85
C ASN A 347 -8.91 25.55 -8.06
N GLU A 348 -8.38 26.64 -7.52
CA GLU A 348 -6.91 26.85 -7.43
C GLU A 348 -6.27 25.99 -6.32
N GLU A 349 -7.09 25.49 -5.41
CA GLU A 349 -6.67 24.75 -4.22
C GLU A 349 -7.32 23.36 -4.19
N ILE A 350 -6.60 22.40 -3.59
CA ILE A 350 -7.11 21.07 -3.30
C ILE A 350 -7.99 21.15 -2.06
N LYS A 351 -9.22 20.66 -2.16
CA LYS A 351 -10.18 20.68 -1.03
C LYS A 351 -9.78 19.66 0.04
N GLY A 352 -10.02 20.00 1.30
CA GLY A 352 -9.87 19.08 2.43
C GLY A 352 -8.43 18.79 2.86
N ILE A 353 -7.45 19.59 2.40
CA ILE A 353 -6.04 19.54 2.83
C ILE A 353 -5.48 20.96 2.98
N ASP A 354 -4.35 21.10 3.67
CA ASP A 354 -3.58 22.34 3.73
C ASP A 354 -2.67 22.46 2.49
N ASN A 355 -2.97 23.41 1.61
CA ASN A 355 -2.23 23.62 0.35
C ASN A 355 -0.88 24.32 0.55
N SER A 356 -0.57 24.79 1.78
CA SER A 356 0.75 25.32 2.13
C SER A 356 1.77 24.24 2.49
N PHE A 357 1.34 22.97 2.60
CA PHE A 357 2.18 21.83 3.01
C PHE A 357 2.89 22.06 4.36
N ASN A 358 2.26 22.83 5.24
CA ASN A 358 2.81 23.20 6.53
C ASN A 358 2.23 22.37 7.68
N GLU A 359 1.60 21.23 7.42
CA GLU A 359 1.07 20.35 8.47
C GLU A 359 2.19 19.92 9.45
N ASP A 360 1.90 19.93 10.75
CA ASP A 360 2.88 19.79 11.86
C ASP A 360 3.88 18.61 11.71
N LEU A 361 3.49 17.55 11.00
CA LEU A 361 4.27 16.32 10.88
C LEU A 361 4.73 16.05 9.44
N ARG A 362 4.46 16.97 8.50
CA ARG A 362 4.95 16.89 7.12
C ARG A 362 6.44 17.28 7.04
N PRO A 363 7.32 16.37 6.59
CA PRO A 363 8.70 16.72 6.29
C PRO A 363 8.77 17.92 5.35
N GLN A 364 9.65 18.87 5.63
CA GLN A 364 9.78 20.14 4.92
C GLN A 364 10.89 20.12 3.89
N PHE A 365 11.76 19.12 3.85
CA PHE A 365 12.73 18.98 2.76
C PHE A 365 12.92 17.53 2.29
N HIS A 366 12.08 16.61 2.77
CA HIS A 366 11.88 15.30 2.17
C HIS A 366 10.57 15.30 1.37
N LEU A 367 10.64 14.85 0.12
CA LEU A 367 9.45 14.77 -0.72
C LEU A 367 8.44 13.76 -0.13
N THR A 368 7.16 14.14 -0.19
CA THR A 368 6.00 13.30 0.14
C THR A 368 4.98 13.44 -0.98
N PRO A 369 4.07 12.48 -1.19
CA PRO A 369 2.93 12.73 -2.06
C PRO A 369 2.05 13.83 -1.46
N ILE A 370 1.34 14.58 -2.31
CA ILE A 370 0.41 15.62 -1.84
C ILE A 370 -0.62 15.03 -0.87
N GLN A 371 -1.23 13.91 -1.30
CA GLN A 371 -2.13 13.09 -0.51
C GLN A 371 -2.00 11.61 -0.90
N GLY A 372 -2.57 10.70 -0.12
CA GLY A 372 -2.57 9.27 -0.43
C GLY A 372 -1.37 8.53 0.17
N TRP A 373 -0.94 7.45 -0.46
CA TRP A 373 0.18 6.61 0.02
C TRP A 373 1.19 6.38 -1.09
N ASN A 374 2.48 6.53 -0.80
CA ASN A 374 3.56 6.12 -1.70
C ASN A 374 4.34 4.92 -1.14
N ASN A 375 5.03 4.21 -2.03
CA ASN A 375 6.16 3.34 -1.66
C ASN A 375 7.34 3.58 -2.60
N ASP A 376 7.74 2.55 -3.33
CA ASP A 376 8.94 2.44 -4.14
C ASP A 376 9.14 3.65 -5.06
N VAL A 377 10.39 4.09 -5.16
CA VAL A 377 10.83 5.03 -6.19
C VAL A 377 10.82 4.29 -7.52
N ASN A 378 10.33 4.94 -8.58
CA ASN A 378 10.24 4.39 -9.92
C ASN A 378 10.76 5.38 -10.95
N GLY A 379 11.14 4.86 -12.11
CA GLY A 379 11.28 5.68 -13.31
C GLY A 379 12.28 6.85 -13.23
N THR A 380 13.25 6.84 -12.31
CA THR A 380 14.11 8.01 -12.12
C THR A 380 15.00 8.25 -13.33
N VAL A 381 14.76 9.36 -14.02
CA VAL A 381 15.43 9.71 -15.27
C VAL A 381 15.57 11.23 -15.39
N TYR A 382 16.75 11.68 -15.84
CA TYR A 382 16.94 13.07 -16.24
C TYR A 382 16.61 13.24 -17.72
N TYR A 383 15.79 14.24 -18.05
CA TYR A 383 15.49 14.58 -19.43
C TYR A 383 15.24 16.07 -19.60
N ASP A 384 15.93 16.68 -20.57
CA ASP A 384 15.81 18.08 -20.97
C ASP A 384 15.70 19.11 -19.82
N GLY A 385 16.61 19.03 -18.85
CA GLY A 385 16.65 19.96 -17.72
C GLY A 385 15.83 19.54 -16.51
N GLU A 386 15.09 18.43 -16.57
CA GLU A 386 14.22 17.96 -15.49
C GLU A 386 14.66 16.59 -14.97
N TYR A 387 14.76 16.45 -13.65
CA TYR A 387 14.83 15.18 -12.95
C TYR A 387 13.41 14.68 -12.73
N HIS A 388 13.03 13.60 -13.41
CA HIS A 388 11.74 12.95 -13.23
C HIS A 388 11.84 11.90 -12.14
N LEU A 389 10.99 12.00 -11.13
CA LEU A 389 10.79 10.99 -10.10
C LEU A 389 9.36 10.46 -10.22
N PHE A 390 9.25 9.19 -10.62
CA PHE A 390 8.01 8.45 -10.52
C PHE A 390 8.03 7.62 -9.23
N TYR A 391 6.86 7.14 -8.81
CA TYR A 391 6.76 6.33 -7.61
C TYR A 391 5.47 5.55 -7.58
N GLN A 392 5.49 4.39 -6.92
CA GLN A 392 4.27 3.66 -6.63
C GLN A 392 3.35 4.53 -5.76
N TYR A 393 2.10 4.68 -6.21
CA TYR A 393 1.17 5.64 -5.65
C TYR A 393 -0.25 5.07 -5.54
N ASP A 394 -0.86 5.22 -4.36
CA ASP A 394 -2.27 4.97 -4.11
C ASP A 394 -2.96 6.30 -3.75
N PRO A 395 -3.78 6.88 -4.66
CA PRO A 395 -4.40 8.19 -4.42
C PRO A 395 -5.53 8.15 -3.39
N SER A 396 -6.05 6.98 -3.03
CA SER A 396 -7.42 6.84 -2.54
C SER A 396 -7.67 7.20 -1.07
N ARG A 397 -6.70 7.76 -0.33
CA ARG A 397 -6.65 8.10 1.13
C ARG A 397 -7.25 7.11 2.16
N GLY A 398 -8.45 6.56 1.98
CA GLY A 398 -9.19 5.66 2.88
C GLY A 398 -9.26 4.18 2.49
N GLY A 399 -8.62 3.75 1.39
CA GLY A 399 -8.60 2.34 0.97
C GLY A 399 -7.62 1.45 1.76
N LYS A 400 -7.68 0.13 1.56
CA LYS A 400 -6.61 -0.78 2.01
C LYS A 400 -5.31 -0.36 1.33
N ILE A 401 -4.29 -0.03 2.11
CA ILE A 401 -2.96 0.37 1.64
C ILE A 401 -2.44 -0.61 0.57
N GLY A 402 -1.93 -0.06 -0.54
CA GLY A 402 -1.30 -0.84 -1.62
C GLY A 402 -2.29 -1.70 -2.41
N SER A 403 -3.57 -1.32 -2.41
CA SER A 403 -4.59 -1.98 -3.20
C SER A 403 -4.80 -1.32 -4.56
N ASN A 404 -4.33 -0.09 -4.77
CA ASN A 404 -4.58 0.71 -5.96
C ASN A 404 -3.35 1.36 -6.62
N MET A 405 -2.45 0.54 -7.19
CA MET A 405 -1.08 0.99 -7.51
C MET A 405 -0.91 1.65 -8.87
N HIS A 406 -0.86 2.97 -8.85
CA HIS A 406 -0.53 3.88 -9.94
C HIS A 406 0.97 4.24 -9.90
N TRP A 407 1.45 4.93 -10.94
CA TRP A 407 2.67 5.72 -10.83
C TRP A 407 2.34 7.19 -10.62
N GLY A 408 2.65 7.72 -9.44
CA GLY A 408 2.72 9.16 -9.21
C GLY A 408 3.95 9.76 -9.89
N HIS A 409 3.99 11.08 -10.03
CA HIS A 409 5.04 11.76 -10.77
C HIS A 409 5.35 13.14 -10.15
N ALA A 410 6.63 13.41 -9.94
CA ALA A 410 7.14 14.73 -9.63
C ALA A 410 8.37 15.03 -10.49
N VAL A 411 8.61 16.30 -10.79
CA VAL A 411 9.81 16.77 -11.49
C VAL A 411 10.55 17.82 -10.67
N SER A 412 11.86 17.89 -10.82
CA SER A 412 12.68 18.95 -10.23
C SER A 412 13.77 19.37 -11.18
N ARG A 413 14.14 20.66 -11.17
CA ARG A 413 15.27 21.19 -11.96
C ARG A 413 16.57 21.23 -11.16
N ASP A 414 16.47 21.10 -9.83
CA ASP A 414 17.60 21.26 -8.90
C ASP A 414 17.71 20.13 -7.87
N LEU A 415 16.87 19.08 -7.98
CA LEU A 415 16.71 17.98 -7.02
C LEU A 415 16.12 18.40 -5.66
N ILE A 416 15.87 19.69 -5.44
CA ILE A 416 15.46 20.25 -4.15
C ILE A 416 13.98 20.60 -4.19
N HIS A 417 13.58 21.45 -5.13
CA HIS A 417 12.21 21.92 -5.28
C HIS A 417 11.49 21.02 -6.28
N TRP A 418 10.45 20.34 -5.82
CA TRP A 418 9.70 19.35 -6.61
C TRP A 418 8.33 19.89 -6.97
N GLU A 419 8.01 19.80 -8.26
CA GLU A 419 6.69 20.07 -8.80
C GLU A 419 5.97 18.73 -9.01
N HIS A 420 4.85 18.52 -8.34
CA HIS A 420 3.99 17.37 -8.59
C HIS A 420 3.29 17.52 -9.94
N LEU A 421 3.29 16.45 -10.72
CA LEU A 421 2.56 16.36 -11.98
C LEU A 421 1.37 15.41 -11.84
N PRO A 422 0.44 15.41 -12.81
CA PRO A 422 -0.64 14.43 -12.85
C PRO A 422 -0.12 12.99 -12.78
N ILE A 423 -0.99 12.06 -12.37
CA ILE A 423 -0.63 10.64 -12.29
C ILE A 423 -0.17 10.15 -13.66
N ALA A 424 1.04 9.60 -13.74
CA ALA A 424 1.65 9.17 -14.98
C ALA A 424 1.02 7.89 -15.53
N LEU A 425 0.94 6.83 -14.71
CA LEU A 425 0.38 5.55 -15.11
C LEU A 425 -0.86 5.21 -14.27
N GLY A 426 -2.02 5.40 -14.88
CA GLY A 426 -3.34 5.05 -14.34
C GLY A 426 -3.53 3.54 -14.21
N VAL A 427 -4.40 3.09 -13.30
CA VAL A 427 -4.86 1.69 -13.27
C VAL A 427 -6.30 1.56 -13.76
N THR A 428 -6.63 0.39 -14.28
CA THR A 428 -8.00 -0.03 -14.58
C THR A 428 -8.17 -1.49 -14.18
N PRO A 429 -9.41 -1.97 -13.97
CA PRO A 429 -9.65 -3.38 -13.72
C PRO A 429 -9.03 -4.26 -14.82
N LEU A 430 -9.19 -3.84 -16.09
CA LEU A 430 -8.69 -4.57 -17.27
C LEU A 430 -7.17 -4.57 -17.42
N ARG A 431 -6.49 -3.46 -17.07
CA ARG A 431 -5.02 -3.37 -17.20
C ARG A 431 -4.28 -3.88 -15.96
N GLY A 432 -4.93 -3.96 -14.80
CA GLY A 432 -4.27 -4.34 -13.55
C GLY A 432 -3.47 -3.20 -12.92
N GLN A 433 -2.67 -3.54 -11.92
CA GLN A 433 -1.82 -2.63 -11.16
C GLN A 433 -0.50 -2.38 -11.89
N ASN A 434 0.00 -1.14 -11.80
CA ASN A 434 1.33 -0.78 -12.24
C ASN A 434 2.25 -0.94 -11.03
N TYR A 435 3.10 -1.95 -11.07
CA TYR A 435 4.16 -2.18 -10.08
C TYR A 435 5.44 -1.46 -10.51
N SER A 436 6.43 -1.50 -9.63
CA SER A 436 7.70 -0.79 -9.77
C SER A 436 8.44 -1.12 -11.07
N GLY A 437 9.36 -0.21 -11.42
CA GLY A 437 10.19 -0.28 -12.61
C GLY A 437 10.97 1.01 -12.85
N SER A 438 11.45 1.21 -14.07
CA SER A 438 12.38 2.28 -14.45
C SER A 438 11.93 3.01 -15.71
N ALA A 439 12.65 4.08 -16.07
CA ALA A 439 12.38 4.84 -17.27
C ALA A 439 13.69 5.20 -17.98
N ILE A 440 13.61 5.37 -19.29
CA ILE A 440 14.70 5.74 -20.17
C ILE A 440 14.26 6.84 -21.15
N VAL A 441 15.24 7.48 -21.78
CA VAL A 441 15.04 8.31 -22.96
C VAL A 441 15.57 7.55 -24.17
N ASP A 442 14.70 7.23 -25.11
CA ASP A 442 15.06 6.58 -26.36
C ASP A 442 15.52 7.62 -27.39
N HIS A 443 16.78 8.00 -27.31
CA HIS A 443 17.36 9.05 -28.17
C HIS A 443 17.38 8.69 -29.66
N ASN A 444 17.48 7.40 -29.97
CA ASN A 444 17.63 6.88 -31.33
C ASN A 444 16.32 6.39 -31.94
N ASN A 445 15.22 6.43 -31.17
CA ASN A 445 13.94 5.84 -31.55
C ASN A 445 14.09 4.34 -31.86
N ASP A 446 14.91 3.63 -31.08
CA ASP A 446 15.14 2.18 -31.20
C ASP A 446 13.82 1.40 -31.03
N ALA A 447 12.90 1.92 -30.20
CA ALA A 447 11.57 1.35 -30.04
C ALA A 447 10.61 1.70 -31.19
N GLY A 448 10.91 2.67 -32.06
CA GLY A 448 10.00 3.11 -33.12
C GLY A 448 8.67 3.68 -32.60
N LEU A 449 8.67 4.30 -31.42
CA LEU A 449 7.49 4.87 -30.74
C LEU A 449 7.46 6.41 -30.80
N GLN A 450 8.49 7.04 -31.38
CA GLN A 450 8.59 8.49 -31.48
C GLN A 450 7.56 9.08 -32.43
N VAL A 451 6.88 10.13 -31.96
CA VAL A 451 5.98 10.96 -32.75
C VAL A 451 6.37 12.43 -32.54
N GLY A 452 6.72 13.11 -33.64
CA GLY A 452 7.24 14.48 -33.60
C GLY A 452 8.74 14.53 -33.26
N ASP A 453 9.21 15.71 -32.85
CA ASP A 453 10.63 15.98 -32.64
C ASP A 453 11.12 15.66 -31.22
N GLU A 454 10.19 15.58 -30.26
CA GLU A 454 10.47 15.25 -28.86
C GLU A 454 10.92 13.79 -28.74
N LYS A 455 12.03 13.52 -28.02
CA LYS A 455 12.49 12.15 -27.81
C LYS A 455 11.53 11.40 -26.90
N THR A 456 11.38 10.12 -27.20
CA THR A 456 10.42 9.29 -26.50
C THR A 456 10.98 8.89 -25.14
N MET A 457 10.22 9.18 -24.09
CA MET A 457 10.44 8.57 -22.78
C MET A 457 9.71 7.23 -22.74
N ILE A 458 10.37 6.19 -22.25
CA ILE A 458 9.77 4.85 -22.11
C ILE A 458 9.89 4.42 -20.66
N ALA A 459 8.75 4.15 -20.03
CA ALA A 459 8.63 3.56 -18.71
C ALA A 459 8.53 2.04 -18.86
N PHE A 460 9.46 1.31 -18.25
CA PHE A 460 9.41 -0.13 -18.08
C PHE A 460 8.87 -0.43 -16.70
N TYR A 461 7.82 -1.22 -16.60
CA TYR A 461 7.17 -1.49 -15.32
C TYR A 461 6.59 -2.89 -15.27
N THR A 462 6.34 -3.39 -14.07
CA THR A 462 5.66 -4.67 -13.90
C THR A 462 4.15 -4.48 -13.95
N ARG A 463 3.47 -5.10 -14.91
CA ARG A 463 2.00 -5.18 -14.89
C ARG A 463 1.59 -6.35 -14.02
N ARG A 464 0.89 -6.04 -12.93
CA ARG A 464 0.34 -7.03 -12.00
C ARG A 464 -1.17 -7.13 -12.19
N MET A 465 -1.63 -8.22 -12.77
CA MET A 465 -3.07 -8.48 -12.89
C MET A 465 -3.62 -8.92 -11.53
N LYS A 466 -4.11 -7.96 -10.74
CA LYS A 466 -4.63 -8.18 -9.38
C LYS A 466 -6.14 -7.97 -9.25
N TYR A 467 -6.77 -7.31 -10.22
CA TYR A 467 -8.21 -6.99 -10.18
C TYR A 467 -9.07 -7.94 -10.99
N LEU A 468 -8.49 -8.51 -12.05
CA LEU A 468 -9.05 -9.66 -12.74
C LEU A 468 -8.39 -10.88 -12.14
N TRP A 469 -9.03 -11.43 -11.10
CA TRP A 469 -8.63 -12.65 -10.39
C TRP A 469 -8.61 -13.90 -11.30
N GLU A 470 -8.85 -13.74 -12.61
CA GLU A 470 -8.56 -14.73 -13.65
C GLU A 470 -7.08 -15.15 -13.67
N ILE A 471 -6.18 -14.36 -13.09
CA ILE A 471 -4.76 -14.69 -13.00
C ILE A 471 -4.29 -14.61 -11.55
N HIS A 472 -4.10 -15.77 -10.93
CA HIS A 472 -3.72 -15.87 -9.52
C HIS A 472 -2.32 -15.29 -9.26
N ASP A 473 -2.07 -14.85 -8.01
CA ASP A 473 -0.79 -14.27 -7.57
C ASP A 473 0.47 -15.13 -7.85
N PHE A 474 0.29 -16.39 -8.24
CA PHE A 474 1.36 -17.35 -8.51
C PHE A 474 1.42 -17.79 -9.98
N ASP A 475 0.47 -17.36 -10.80
CA ASP A 475 0.44 -17.67 -12.22
C ASP A 475 1.55 -16.87 -12.92
N VAL A 476 2.26 -17.51 -13.84
CA VAL A 476 3.28 -16.86 -14.66
C VAL A 476 2.71 -15.65 -15.41
N ASP A 477 1.44 -15.69 -15.81
CA ASP A 477 0.80 -14.60 -16.54
C ASP A 477 0.39 -13.41 -15.65
N SER A 478 0.58 -13.49 -14.32
CA SER A 478 0.20 -12.40 -13.40
C SER A 478 1.25 -11.30 -13.28
N SER A 479 2.45 -11.48 -13.84
CA SER A 479 3.60 -10.59 -13.61
C SER A 479 4.44 -10.36 -14.87
N HIS A 480 3.95 -9.49 -15.75
CA HIS A 480 4.62 -9.17 -17.00
C HIS A 480 5.51 -7.93 -16.88
N GLN A 481 6.65 -7.92 -17.58
CA GLN A 481 7.42 -6.69 -17.77
C GLN A 481 6.87 -6.01 -19.02
N THR A 482 6.30 -4.82 -18.88
CA THR A 482 5.61 -4.10 -19.95
C THR A 482 6.15 -2.68 -20.06
N ILE A 483 5.64 -1.94 -21.04
CA ILE A 483 6.07 -0.56 -21.31
C ILE A 483 4.89 0.40 -21.49
N ALA A 484 5.13 1.65 -21.12
CA ALA A 484 4.37 2.79 -21.56
C ALA A 484 5.34 3.83 -22.15
N TYR A 485 4.86 4.68 -23.04
CA TYR A 485 5.70 5.71 -23.66
C TYR A 485 5.05 7.09 -23.62
N SER A 486 5.89 8.11 -23.61
CA SER A 486 5.52 9.52 -23.67
C SER A 486 6.31 10.20 -24.79
N ASN A 487 5.63 11.06 -25.55
CA ASN A 487 6.20 11.93 -26.58
C ASN A 487 6.05 13.41 -26.20
N ASP A 488 5.88 13.69 -24.91
CA ASP A 488 5.63 15.03 -24.36
C ASP A 488 6.37 15.24 -23.04
N ARG A 489 7.61 14.73 -22.92
CA ARG A 489 8.46 14.86 -21.73
C ARG A 489 7.80 14.32 -20.46
N GLY A 490 7.16 13.15 -20.59
CA GLY A 490 6.54 12.45 -19.46
C GLY A 490 5.26 13.08 -18.93
N ARG A 491 4.64 14.04 -19.64
CA ARG A 491 3.39 14.67 -19.20
C ARG A 491 2.17 13.79 -19.42
N THR A 492 2.13 13.01 -20.51
CA THR A 492 1.11 11.98 -20.74
C THR A 492 1.74 10.67 -21.23
N TRP A 493 1.08 9.55 -20.90
CA TRP A 493 1.61 8.22 -21.16
C TRP A 493 0.61 7.35 -21.92
N THR A 494 1.14 6.61 -22.90
CA THR A 494 0.37 5.61 -23.66
C THR A 494 0.89 4.22 -23.32
N HIS A 495 0.01 3.36 -22.79
CA HIS A 495 0.34 1.97 -22.48
C HIS A 495 0.48 1.13 -23.75
N VAL A 496 1.50 0.26 -23.79
CA VAL A 496 1.63 -0.77 -24.83
C VAL A 496 0.95 -2.05 -24.36
N LYS A 497 0.12 -2.63 -25.22
CA LYS A 497 -0.69 -3.81 -24.88
C LYS A 497 0.17 -5.05 -24.64
N GLU A 498 1.09 -5.31 -25.55
CA GLU A 498 1.98 -6.46 -25.51
C GLU A 498 3.11 -6.24 -24.49
N PRO A 499 3.42 -7.24 -23.65
CA PRO A 499 4.52 -7.14 -22.71
C PRO A 499 5.86 -7.18 -23.45
N ALA A 500 6.85 -6.44 -22.93
CA ALA A 500 8.24 -6.51 -23.39
C ALA A 500 8.88 -7.86 -23.02
N VAL A 501 8.61 -8.33 -21.80
CA VAL A 501 8.97 -9.68 -21.34
C VAL A 501 7.73 -10.30 -20.69
N LYS A 502 7.28 -11.44 -21.23
CA LYS A 502 6.19 -12.23 -20.63
C LYS A 502 6.60 -12.73 -19.25
N GLY A 503 5.62 -13.03 -18.42
CA GLY A 503 5.90 -13.40 -17.05
C GLY A 503 6.53 -14.79 -17.02
N ILE A 504 7.54 -14.94 -16.18
CA ILE A 504 8.34 -16.17 -16.04
C ILE A 504 7.92 -16.89 -14.76
N THR A 505 7.57 -16.13 -13.74
CA THR A 505 7.04 -16.61 -12.45
C THR A 505 6.01 -15.60 -11.95
N GLY A 506 5.04 -16.01 -11.13
CA GLY A 506 4.10 -15.05 -10.50
C GLY A 506 4.74 -14.03 -9.57
N LYS A 507 6.08 -14.00 -9.43
CA LYS A 507 6.83 -13.06 -8.58
C LYS A 507 7.87 -12.23 -9.33
N ASN A 508 8.09 -12.41 -10.63
CA ASN A 508 9.12 -11.60 -11.29
C ASN A 508 8.69 -10.14 -11.43
N ARG A 509 9.54 -9.17 -11.08
CA ARG A 509 9.14 -7.75 -11.05
C ARG A 509 10.31 -6.77 -11.03
N ASP A 510 9.97 -5.50 -11.19
CA ASP A 510 10.82 -4.31 -11.00
C ASP A 510 11.94 -4.17 -12.06
N PRO A 511 11.60 -3.92 -13.34
CA PRO A 511 12.60 -3.86 -14.41
C PRO A 511 13.38 -2.54 -14.39
N LYS A 512 14.70 -2.65 -14.22
CA LYS A 512 15.68 -1.60 -14.49
C LYS A 512 16.21 -1.72 -15.92
N VAL A 513 16.08 -0.66 -16.72
CA VAL A 513 16.60 -0.62 -18.10
C VAL A 513 17.64 0.49 -18.26
N PHE A 514 18.72 0.19 -18.98
CA PHE A 514 19.76 1.17 -19.34
C PHE A 514 20.47 0.77 -20.63
N TRP A 515 21.17 1.72 -21.24
CA TRP A 515 22.00 1.48 -22.42
C TRP A 515 23.42 1.06 -22.03
N HIS A 516 23.93 0.00 -22.66
CA HIS A 516 25.30 -0.47 -22.48
C HIS A 516 26.17 -0.09 -23.68
N ASP A 517 27.11 0.84 -23.46
CA ASP A 517 27.89 1.47 -24.53
C ASP A 517 28.81 0.49 -25.26
N GLU A 518 29.37 -0.48 -24.58
CA GLU A 518 30.35 -1.42 -25.12
C GLU A 518 29.71 -2.43 -26.07
N THR A 519 28.52 -2.94 -25.74
CA THR A 519 27.80 -3.91 -26.59
C THR A 519 26.79 -3.27 -27.53
N LYS A 520 26.53 -1.95 -27.38
CA LYS A 520 25.49 -1.23 -28.13
C LYS A 520 24.12 -1.91 -28.03
N LYS A 521 23.78 -2.34 -26.82
CA LYS A 521 22.49 -2.96 -26.49
C LYS A 521 21.87 -2.30 -25.28
N TRP A 522 20.55 -2.31 -25.23
CA TRP A 522 19.78 -2.08 -24.02
C TRP A 522 19.86 -3.30 -23.12
N ILE A 523 19.99 -3.09 -21.82
CA ILE A 523 20.03 -4.13 -20.80
C ILE A 523 18.84 -3.93 -19.86
N MET A 524 18.12 -5.01 -19.57
CA MET A 524 17.06 -5.06 -18.57
C MET A 524 17.46 -6.00 -17.44
N VAL A 525 17.28 -5.53 -16.20
CA VAL A 525 17.52 -6.30 -14.97
C VAL A 525 16.25 -6.30 -14.15
N PHE A 526 15.74 -7.47 -13.73
CA PHE A 526 14.55 -7.54 -12.87
C PHE A 526 14.63 -8.69 -11.87
N TYR A 527 13.91 -8.54 -10.76
CA TYR A 527 13.84 -9.53 -9.69
C TYR A 527 13.10 -10.79 -10.10
N ILE A 528 13.69 -11.94 -9.79
CA ILE A 528 13.12 -13.26 -10.03
C ILE A 528 13.81 -14.30 -9.13
N ARG A 529 13.02 -15.22 -8.58
CA ARG A 529 13.51 -16.28 -7.68
C ARG A 529 14.29 -15.72 -6.47
N ASP A 530 15.61 -15.89 -6.46
CA ASP A 530 16.55 -15.55 -5.40
C ASP A 530 17.49 -14.38 -5.77
N GLY A 531 17.22 -13.67 -6.87
CA GLY A 531 18.05 -12.55 -7.31
C GLY A 531 17.55 -11.90 -8.60
N PHE A 532 18.45 -11.64 -9.55
CA PHE A 532 18.19 -10.82 -10.72
C PHE A 532 18.55 -11.53 -12.03
N HIS A 533 17.60 -11.56 -12.97
CA HIS A 533 17.90 -11.91 -14.37
C HIS A 533 18.34 -10.69 -15.16
N PHE A 534 19.28 -10.91 -16.08
CA PHE A 534 19.73 -9.95 -17.08
C PHE A 534 19.20 -10.35 -18.45
N TYR A 535 18.72 -9.36 -19.20
CA TYR A 535 18.28 -9.50 -20.59
C TYR A 535 18.90 -8.39 -21.44
N SER A 536 19.11 -8.64 -22.73
CA SER A 536 19.56 -7.62 -23.68
C SER A 536 18.59 -7.43 -24.85
N SER A 537 18.60 -6.24 -25.46
CA SER A 537 17.78 -5.91 -26.62
C SER A 537 18.46 -4.85 -27.50
N SER A 538 18.29 -4.95 -28.81
CA SER A 538 18.70 -3.91 -29.76
C SER A 538 17.58 -2.91 -30.10
N ASN A 539 16.33 -3.20 -29.73
CA ASN A 539 15.16 -2.44 -30.18
C ASN A 539 14.07 -2.23 -29.11
N LEU A 540 14.40 -2.52 -27.84
CA LEU A 540 13.52 -2.37 -26.66
C LEU A 540 12.24 -3.25 -26.67
N LYS A 541 12.02 -4.04 -27.73
CA LYS A 541 10.85 -4.90 -27.92
C LYS A 541 11.19 -6.37 -27.78
N ASN A 542 12.27 -6.80 -28.42
CA ASN A 542 12.73 -8.19 -28.41
C ASN A 542 13.85 -8.33 -27.40
N TRP A 543 13.64 -9.14 -26.37
CA TRP A 543 14.57 -9.31 -25.25
C TRP A 543 15.13 -10.73 -25.22
N GLU A 544 16.45 -10.83 -25.13
CA GLU A 544 17.20 -12.09 -25.05
C GLU A 544 17.71 -12.28 -23.62
N TYR A 545 17.53 -13.46 -23.03
CA TYR A 545 18.07 -13.77 -21.69
C TYR A 545 19.60 -13.87 -21.77
N GLU A 546 20.28 -13.26 -20.80
CA GLU A 546 21.75 -13.25 -20.72
C GLU A 546 22.28 -14.05 -19.53
N SER A 547 21.90 -13.67 -18.30
CA SER A 547 22.44 -14.29 -17.08
C SER A 547 21.56 -14.10 -15.84
N HIS A 548 21.98 -14.69 -14.71
CA HIS A 548 21.35 -14.55 -13.39
C HIS A 548 22.41 -14.29 -12.31
N VAL A 549 22.07 -13.43 -11.35
CA VAL A 549 22.85 -13.20 -10.13
C VAL A 549 21.95 -13.39 -8.92
N SER A 550 22.31 -14.29 -8.00
CA SER A 550 21.57 -14.56 -6.76
C SER A 550 21.97 -13.63 -5.61
N GLY A 551 21.19 -13.66 -4.52
CA GLY A 551 21.51 -12.96 -3.26
C GLY A 551 20.87 -11.58 -3.11
N TYR A 552 19.91 -11.23 -3.97
CA TYR A 552 19.24 -9.93 -3.95
C TYR A 552 17.71 -10.07 -3.88
N HIS A 553 17.05 -9.02 -3.40
CA HIS A 553 15.60 -8.99 -3.27
C HIS A 553 15.03 -7.66 -3.80
N GLU A 554 14.16 -7.76 -4.82
CA GLU A 554 13.40 -6.65 -5.43
C GLU A 554 14.23 -5.45 -5.93
N CYS A 555 13.57 -4.59 -6.71
CA CYS A 555 14.04 -3.25 -7.09
C CYS A 555 15.55 -3.20 -7.43
N PRO A 556 16.01 -3.94 -8.45
CA PRO A 556 17.39 -3.83 -8.90
C PRO A 556 17.69 -2.40 -9.36
N ASP A 557 18.87 -1.93 -9.04
CA ASP A 557 19.48 -0.79 -9.69
C ASP A 557 20.90 -1.18 -10.13
N PHE A 558 21.29 -0.74 -11.33
CA PHE A 558 22.54 -1.15 -11.93
C PHE A 558 23.14 -0.02 -12.75
N PHE A 559 24.34 0.40 -12.38
CA PHE A 559 25.00 1.56 -12.97
C PHE A 559 26.52 1.48 -12.81
N ARG A 560 27.22 2.31 -13.59
CA ARG A 560 28.67 2.46 -13.56
C ARG A 560 29.08 3.78 -12.91
N LEU A 561 30.18 3.76 -12.14
CA LEU A 561 30.77 4.92 -11.48
C LEU A 561 32.30 4.92 -11.59
N ASN A 562 32.87 6.13 -11.55
CA ASN A 562 34.32 6.34 -11.44
C ASN A 562 34.81 6.09 -10.01
N VAL A 563 35.90 5.33 -9.87
CA VAL A 563 36.59 5.11 -8.60
C VAL A 563 37.50 6.30 -8.30
N ASP A 564 37.33 6.91 -7.13
CA ASP A 564 38.04 8.12 -6.70
C ASP A 564 37.90 9.28 -7.69
N GLY A 565 36.78 9.33 -8.42
CA GLY A 565 36.54 10.32 -9.47
C GLY A 565 37.41 10.17 -10.72
N ASN A 566 38.19 9.09 -10.84
CA ASN A 566 39.06 8.86 -12.00
C ASN A 566 38.28 8.20 -13.16
N PRO A 567 38.10 8.90 -14.30
CA PRO A 567 37.33 8.37 -15.44
C PRO A 567 37.97 7.15 -16.12
N ASN A 568 39.27 6.88 -15.87
CA ASN A 568 39.97 5.71 -16.38
C ASN A 568 39.84 4.48 -15.47
N LYS A 569 39.18 4.61 -14.31
CA LYS A 569 38.94 3.52 -13.37
C LYS A 569 37.45 3.47 -13.06
N LYS A 570 36.72 2.64 -13.80
CA LYS A 570 35.26 2.50 -13.64
C LYS A 570 34.92 1.14 -13.07
N LYS A 571 33.87 1.09 -12.26
CA LYS A 571 33.28 -0.15 -11.77
C LYS A 571 31.76 -0.10 -11.85
N TRP A 572 31.15 -1.24 -12.07
CA TRP A 572 29.71 -1.44 -11.99
C TRP A 572 29.29 -1.67 -10.55
N VAL A 573 28.13 -1.12 -10.19
CA VAL A 573 27.50 -1.28 -8.88
C VAL A 573 26.14 -1.92 -9.09
N LEU A 574 25.98 -3.15 -8.62
CA LEU A 574 24.69 -3.86 -8.56
C LEU A 574 24.09 -3.69 -7.19
N LEU A 575 22.90 -3.11 -7.13
CA LEU A 575 22.22 -2.73 -5.91
C LEU A 575 20.82 -3.37 -5.88
N GLY A 576 20.40 -3.89 -4.71
CA GLY A 576 19.04 -4.38 -4.48
C GLY A 576 18.20 -3.43 -3.64
N GLY A 577 16.88 -3.65 -3.59
CA GLY A 577 15.93 -2.72 -2.96
C GLY A 577 16.25 -2.32 -1.52
N SER A 578 16.87 -3.19 -0.72
CA SER A 578 17.30 -2.92 0.66
C SER A 578 18.56 -2.06 0.79
N GLY A 579 19.17 -1.63 -0.31
CA GLY A 579 20.41 -0.86 -0.35
C GLY A 579 21.69 -1.71 -0.23
N ASP A 580 21.55 -3.03 -0.27
CA ASP A 580 22.69 -3.95 -0.35
C ASP A 580 23.27 -3.91 -1.75
N TYR A 581 24.59 -3.81 -1.85
CA TYR A 581 25.27 -3.63 -3.15
C TYR A 581 26.51 -4.50 -3.29
N ALA A 582 26.90 -4.78 -4.53
CA ALA A 582 28.21 -5.34 -4.88
C ALA A 582 28.88 -4.48 -5.96
N ILE A 583 30.21 -4.52 -5.99
CA ILE A 583 31.04 -3.79 -6.94
C ILE A 583 31.78 -4.81 -7.80
N GLY A 584 31.83 -4.57 -9.12
CA GLY A 584 32.48 -5.48 -10.05
C GLY A 584 32.52 -4.97 -11.48
N ASP A 585 32.67 -5.91 -12.41
CA ASP A 585 32.67 -5.67 -13.85
C ASP A 585 31.44 -6.29 -14.52
N PHE A 586 31.03 -5.74 -15.66
CA PHE A 586 29.93 -6.23 -16.48
C PHE A 586 30.34 -6.14 -17.94
N ASP A 587 30.19 -7.24 -18.66
CA ASP A 587 30.60 -7.37 -20.06
C ASP A 587 29.43 -7.22 -21.06
N GLY A 588 28.23 -6.92 -20.55
CA GLY A 588 26.99 -6.90 -21.33
C GLY A 588 26.16 -8.18 -21.20
N HIS A 589 26.75 -9.25 -20.64
CA HIS A 589 26.13 -10.56 -20.46
C HIS A 589 26.05 -10.95 -18.98
N GLN A 590 27.16 -10.90 -18.23
CA GLN A 590 27.28 -11.35 -16.85
C GLN A 590 27.97 -10.32 -15.96
N PHE A 591 27.42 -10.11 -14.75
CA PHE A 591 28.08 -9.31 -13.72
C PHE A 591 29.05 -10.18 -12.89
N SER A 592 30.29 -9.73 -12.79
CA SER A 592 31.39 -10.39 -12.08
C SER A 592 31.82 -9.55 -10.89
N PRO A 593 31.39 -9.88 -9.65
CA PRO A 593 31.73 -9.09 -8.46
C PRO A 593 33.21 -9.25 -8.08
N ASP A 594 33.84 -8.15 -7.64
CA ASP A 594 35.25 -8.13 -7.19
C ASP A 594 35.43 -8.81 -5.81
N HIS A 595 34.33 -9.14 -5.13
CA HIS A 595 34.31 -9.69 -3.78
C HIS A 595 33.13 -10.64 -3.57
N ASN A 596 33.21 -11.45 -2.52
CA ASN A 596 32.10 -12.31 -2.11
C ASN A 596 31.08 -11.53 -1.26
N GLY A 597 29.79 -11.82 -1.47
CA GLY A 597 28.69 -11.20 -0.73
C GLY A 597 28.42 -9.74 -1.10
N THR A 598 27.60 -9.07 -0.31
CA THR A 598 27.21 -7.67 -0.50
C THR A 598 27.76 -6.78 0.61
N PHE A 599 27.88 -5.49 0.31
CA PHE A 599 28.10 -4.42 1.26
C PHE A 599 26.80 -3.65 1.51
N LYS A 600 26.80 -2.87 2.60
CA LYS A 600 25.75 -1.92 2.92
C LYS A 600 26.32 -0.75 3.69
N ASN A 601 25.95 0.46 3.30
CA ASN A 601 26.38 1.70 3.98
C ASN A 601 25.21 2.58 4.43
N VAL A 602 23.96 2.24 4.11
CA VAL A 602 22.75 2.96 4.58
C VAL A 602 21.90 2.05 5.47
N ALA A 603 21.62 2.51 6.69
CA ALA A 603 20.75 1.87 7.65
C ALA A 603 19.53 2.73 7.90
N GLY A 604 18.39 2.09 8.22
CA GLY A 604 17.16 2.82 8.54
C GLY A 604 15.93 2.22 7.88
N PRO A 605 14.80 2.95 7.95
CA PRO A 605 13.55 2.54 7.32
C PRO A 605 13.53 2.77 5.81
N VAL A 606 14.67 2.87 5.11
CA VAL A 606 14.69 3.00 3.65
C VAL A 606 14.57 1.66 2.93
N TYR A 607 13.99 1.66 1.73
CA TYR A 607 13.86 0.51 0.83
C TYR A 607 13.63 0.99 -0.62
N ALA A 608 13.55 0.04 -1.56
CA ALA A 608 13.22 0.26 -2.97
C ALA A 608 13.91 1.48 -3.59
N THR A 609 15.23 1.52 -3.41
CA THR A 609 16.04 2.65 -3.84
C THR A 609 16.35 2.57 -5.33
N GLN A 610 16.30 3.72 -6.02
CA GLN A 610 16.65 3.84 -7.44
C GLN A 610 17.46 5.10 -7.71
N SER A 611 18.28 5.04 -8.75
CA SER A 611 19.10 6.16 -9.19
C SER A 611 18.74 6.67 -10.58
N PHE A 612 18.91 7.98 -10.74
CA PHE A 612 18.60 8.70 -11.98
C PHE A 612 19.49 8.21 -13.12
N THR A 613 18.85 7.75 -14.18
CA THR A 613 19.48 7.50 -15.49
C THR A 613 19.61 8.81 -16.27
N ASN A 614 20.49 8.81 -17.28
CA ASN A 614 20.65 9.94 -18.22
C ASN A 614 21.06 11.29 -17.61
N SER A 615 21.48 11.35 -16.34
CA SER A 615 22.01 12.58 -15.75
C SER A 615 23.35 12.98 -16.39
N PRO A 616 23.59 14.29 -16.61
CA PRO A 616 24.79 14.78 -17.32
C PRO A 616 26.12 14.47 -16.61
N ASP A 617 26.08 14.20 -15.30
CA ASP A 617 27.23 13.88 -14.46
C ASP A 617 27.22 12.44 -13.92
N SER A 618 26.41 11.57 -14.54
CA SER A 618 26.05 10.25 -14.01
C SER A 618 27.20 9.25 -13.77
N GLU A 619 28.35 9.43 -14.42
CA GLU A 619 29.57 8.63 -14.15
C GLU A 619 30.45 9.22 -13.03
N GLN A 620 30.31 10.52 -12.74
CA GLN A 620 31.03 11.21 -11.67
C GLN A 620 30.28 11.12 -10.33
N ARG A 621 28.96 11.28 -10.38
CA ARG A 621 28.04 11.11 -9.25
C ARG A 621 26.77 10.43 -9.72
N ARG A 622 26.27 9.47 -8.96
CA ARG A 622 24.97 8.85 -9.23
C ARG A 622 23.96 9.36 -8.21
N ILE A 623 22.92 10.06 -8.67
CA ILE A 623 21.87 10.56 -7.78
C ILE A 623 20.87 9.45 -7.49
N ASN A 624 20.59 9.25 -6.21
CA ASN A 624 19.81 8.16 -5.66
C ASN A 624 18.72 8.71 -4.73
N ILE A 625 17.53 8.10 -4.80
CA ILE A 625 16.41 8.36 -3.89
C ILE A 625 15.83 7.01 -3.48
N ALA A 626 15.43 6.89 -2.22
CA ALA A 626 14.82 5.69 -1.66
C ALA A 626 13.40 5.95 -1.15
N TRP A 627 12.57 4.91 -1.15
CA TRP A 627 11.33 4.92 -0.37
C TRP A 627 11.68 4.99 1.11
N PHE A 628 11.24 6.05 1.78
CA PHE A 628 11.41 6.21 3.21
C PHE A 628 10.15 5.70 3.94
N ARG A 629 10.31 4.60 4.68
CA ARG A 629 9.22 3.98 5.43
C ARG A 629 8.96 4.73 6.73
N THR A 630 8.16 5.77 6.63
CA THR A 630 7.61 6.42 7.82
C THR A 630 6.77 5.42 8.61
N ASP A 631 6.91 5.44 9.93
CA ASP A 631 6.30 4.45 10.83
C ASP A 631 4.75 4.61 11.00
N TRP A 632 4.09 5.42 10.17
CA TRP A 632 2.64 5.60 10.15
C TRP A 632 1.93 4.26 9.87
N GLY A 633 1.31 3.66 10.89
CA GLY A 633 0.34 2.57 10.71
C GLY A 633 0.91 1.15 10.56
N TYR A 634 2.20 0.90 10.82
CA TYR A 634 2.65 -0.48 11.02
C TYR A 634 2.34 -0.90 12.46
N ARG A 635 1.69 -2.07 12.65
CA ARG A 635 1.19 -2.63 13.93
C ARG A 635 2.21 -2.79 15.08
N LYS A 636 3.42 -2.24 14.96
CA LYS A 636 4.51 -2.31 15.95
C LYS A 636 5.31 -1.01 16.12
N ALA A 637 4.97 0.09 15.45
CA ALA A 637 5.75 1.32 15.56
C ALA A 637 5.07 2.32 16.51
N ASN A 638 5.67 2.51 17.69
CA ASN A 638 5.14 3.36 18.75
C ASN A 638 5.73 4.79 18.74
N GLU A 639 6.57 5.13 17.75
CA GLU A 639 7.35 6.38 17.79
C GLU A 639 6.63 7.58 17.16
N ILE A 640 5.83 7.38 16.12
CA ILE A 640 5.05 8.42 15.43
C ILE A 640 3.57 7.99 15.45
N PRO A 641 2.61 8.90 15.69
CA PRO A 641 1.18 8.56 15.73
C PRO A 641 0.64 7.94 14.43
N ASP A 642 -0.65 7.59 14.37
CA ASP A 642 -1.27 7.15 13.10
C ASP A 642 -1.68 8.36 12.26
N TRP A 643 -1.33 8.38 10.98
CA TRP A 643 -1.58 9.49 10.05
C TRP A 643 -3.08 9.84 9.97
N LYS A 644 -3.96 8.83 10.15
CA LYS A 644 -5.42 9.02 10.17
C LYS A 644 -5.87 9.79 11.41
N ASN A 645 -5.23 9.55 12.55
CA ASN A 645 -5.57 10.22 13.81
C ASN A 645 -5.00 11.65 13.85
N GLU A 646 -3.90 11.90 13.14
CA GLU A 646 -3.26 13.23 13.04
C GLU A 646 -3.79 14.07 11.86
N GLY A 647 -4.79 13.58 11.12
CA GLY A 647 -5.41 14.32 10.01
C GLY A 647 -4.51 14.56 8.80
N LEU A 648 -3.35 13.89 8.70
CA LEU A 648 -2.42 14.07 7.58
C LEU A 648 -3.04 13.53 6.28
N PRO A 649 -2.92 14.24 5.15
CA PRO A 649 -3.49 13.77 3.89
C PRO A 649 -2.63 12.72 3.19
N PHE A 650 -1.37 12.55 3.60
CA PHE A 650 -0.37 11.70 2.96
C PHE A 650 0.16 10.61 3.91
N ARG A 651 0.90 9.65 3.35
CA ARG A 651 1.60 8.59 4.07
C ARG A 651 2.89 8.26 3.34
N GLN A 652 3.94 7.91 4.10
CA GLN A 652 5.27 7.62 3.57
C GLN A 652 5.96 8.88 3.02
N ALA A 653 7.24 8.73 2.73
CA ALA A 653 8.07 9.80 2.20
C ALA A 653 9.14 9.20 1.28
N PHE A 654 9.96 10.06 0.71
CA PHE A 654 11.21 9.68 0.04
C PHE A 654 12.40 10.15 0.87
N SER A 655 13.54 9.48 0.73
CA SER A 655 14.79 10.01 1.28
C SER A 655 15.10 11.36 0.64
N PHE A 656 15.90 12.18 1.32
CA PHE A 656 16.55 13.31 0.65
C PHE A 656 17.35 12.78 -0.56
N PRO A 657 17.50 13.53 -1.66
CA PRO A 657 18.36 13.10 -2.77
C PRO A 657 19.79 12.90 -2.30
N LEU A 658 20.35 11.74 -2.62
CA LEU A 658 21.68 11.32 -2.22
C LEU A 658 22.58 11.19 -3.44
N GLU A 659 23.82 11.61 -3.30
CA GLU A 659 24.91 11.36 -4.21
C GLU A 659 25.67 10.10 -3.81
N LEU A 660 25.76 9.14 -4.74
CA LEU A 660 26.59 7.95 -4.64
C LEU A 660 27.89 8.14 -5.44
N THR A 661 29.01 7.82 -4.80
CA THR A 661 30.36 7.84 -5.40
C THR A 661 31.12 6.57 -5.00
N LEU A 662 32.16 6.20 -5.75
CA LEU A 662 33.08 5.12 -5.37
C LEU A 662 34.39 5.70 -4.84
N ALA A 663 34.81 5.24 -3.67
CA ALA A 663 36.05 5.66 -3.05
C ALA A 663 36.90 4.46 -2.61
N THR A 664 38.22 4.56 -2.79
CA THR A 664 39.18 3.61 -2.25
C THR A 664 39.29 3.80 -0.74
N THR A 665 39.00 2.73 0.01
CA THR A 665 39.20 2.68 1.46
C THR A 665 40.28 1.67 1.81
N LYS A 666 40.70 1.62 3.08
CA LYS A 666 41.62 0.59 3.59
C LYS A 666 41.10 -0.85 3.37
N ASP A 667 39.79 -1.01 3.25
CA ASP A 667 39.12 -2.30 3.10
C ASP A 667 38.72 -2.57 1.63
N GLY A 668 39.23 -1.76 0.68
CA GLY A 668 38.92 -1.80 -0.75
C GLY A 668 37.95 -0.70 -1.19
N VAL A 669 37.50 -0.74 -2.45
CA VAL A 669 36.56 0.24 -3.01
C VAL A 669 35.19 0.09 -2.33
N ARG A 670 34.56 1.22 -1.97
CA ARG A 670 33.23 1.28 -1.34
C ARG A 670 32.39 2.39 -1.93
N VAL A 671 31.07 2.23 -1.83
CA VAL A 671 30.11 3.33 -2.09
C VAL A 671 30.14 4.30 -0.91
N LEU A 672 30.26 5.60 -1.20
CA LEU A 672 29.96 6.68 -0.27
C LEU A 672 28.62 7.31 -0.63
N THR A 673 27.82 7.64 0.38
CA THR A 673 26.48 8.21 0.20
C THR A 673 26.37 9.52 0.97
N ASN A 674 26.16 10.64 0.28
CA ASN A 674 26.03 11.96 0.89
C ASN A 674 24.82 12.72 0.36
N PRO A 675 24.25 13.71 1.07
CA PRO A 675 23.25 14.60 0.50
C PRO A 675 23.82 15.32 -0.72
N VAL A 676 22.99 15.48 -1.76
CA VAL A 676 23.37 16.26 -2.95
C VAL A 676 23.83 17.66 -2.59
N LYS A 677 24.85 18.19 -3.30
CA LYS A 677 25.41 19.53 -3.07
C LYS A 677 24.37 20.66 -3.21
N GLU A 678 23.31 20.41 -3.97
CA GLU A 678 22.18 21.30 -4.21
C GLU A 678 21.42 21.67 -2.92
N ILE A 679 21.56 20.90 -1.84
CA ILE A 679 21.03 21.25 -0.50
C ILE A 679 21.48 22.64 -0.01
N THR A 680 22.56 23.18 -0.56
CA THR A 680 23.00 24.56 -0.30
C THR A 680 21.93 25.61 -0.63
N ALA A 681 21.00 25.32 -1.55
CA ALA A 681 19.85 26.17 -1.87
C ALA A 681 18.90 26.36 -0.68
N LEU A 682 18.85 25.40 0.25
CA LEU A 682 18.01 25.48 1.45
C LEU A 682 18.69 26.20 2.62
N GLN A 683 19.98 26.51 2.54
CA GLN A 683 20.73 27.03 3.68
C GLN A 683 20.41 28.49 3.97
N GLY A 684 19.85 28.74 5.15
CA GLY A 684 19.65 30.07 5.72
C GLY A 684 20.75 30.45 6.73
N GLU A 685 20.32 30.96 7.89
CA GLU A 685 21.19 31.43 8.97
C GLU A 685 22.19 30.36 9.43
N LYS A 686 23.42 30.78 9.78
CA LYS A 686 24.52 29.89 10.16
C LYS A 686 25.08 30.28 11.53
N ARG A 687 25.33 29.28 12.38
CA ARG A 687 25.98 29.42 13.69
C ARG A 687 27.21 28.51 13.76
N THR A 688 28.31 29.01 14.30
CA THR A 688 29.54 28.25 14.50
C THR A 688 29.95 28.29 15.96
N TYR A 689 30.40 27.15 16.49
CA TYR A 689 30.75 27.03 17.90
C TYR A 689 32.24 26.69 18.06
N ARG A 690 32.84 27.23 19.12
CA ARG A 690 34.24 26.95 19.44
C ARG A 690 34.41 25.48 19.80
N SER A 691 35.58 24.94 19.45
CA SER A 691 35.95 23.57 19.85
C SER A 691 35.95 23.44 21.38
N LYS A 692 35.51 22.28 21.89
CA LYS A 692 35.39 22.03 23.33
C LYS A 692 35.84 20.62 23.67
N ASN A 693 36.51 20.46 24.80
CA ASN A 693 36.69 19.12 25.39
C ASN A 693 35.35 18.68 25.98
N ILE A 694 34.88 17.50 25.59
CA ILE A 694 33.59 16.98 26.05
C ILE A 694 33.80 15.91 27.12
N SER A 695 33.10 16.09 28.23
CA SER A 695 33.00 15.15 29.34
C SER A 695 31.58 15.20 29.88
N LYS A 696 31.24 14.34 30.86
CA LYS A 696 29.91 14.20 31.48
C LYS A 696 29.05 15.48 31.40
N LYS A 697 28.05 15.46 30.49
CA LYS A 697 26.96 16.45 30.32
C LYS A 697 27.33 17.88 29.85
N ASN A 698 28.51 18.13 29.28
CA ASN A 698 29.02 19.52 29.13
C ASN A 698 28.89 20.21 27.76
N PHE A 699 28.46 19.56 26.67
CA PHE A 699 28.27 20.21 25.36
C PHE A 699 26.83 20.12 24.88
N LYS A 700 26.22 21.29 24.67
CA LYS A 700 24.84 21.46 24.22
C LYS A 700 24.72 22.71 23.35
N ILE A 701 23.82 22.68 22.38
CA ILE A 701 23.41 23.82 21.56
C ILE A 701 21.96 24.14 21.92
N ASN A 702 21.75 25.21 22.70
CA ASN A 702 20.45 25.60 23.26
C ASN A 702 20.03 27.01 22.84
N ASP A 703 20.92 27.75 22.19
CA ASP A 703 20.71 29.11 21.70
C ASP A 703 20.05 29.15 20.31
N VAL A 704 19.56 27.99 19.84
CA VAL A 704 18.93 27.80 18.54
C VAL A 704 17.64 26.98 18.71
N ASP A 705 16.53 27.55 18.28
CA ASP A 705 15.18 26.97 18.33
C ASP A 705 14.70 26.43 16.97
N TRP A 706 15.57 26.41 15.95
CA TRP A 706 15.22 25.94 14.62
C TRP A 706 14.69 24.51 14.63
N GLU A 707 13.59 24.32 13.90
CA GLU A 707 12.98 23.03 13.59
C GLU A 707 13.80 22.29 12.52
N LEU A 708 14.10 22.98 11.42
CA LEU A 708 14.84 22.45 10.28
C LEU A 708 16.31 22.87 10.36
N ALA A 709 17.22 21.90 10.40
CA ALA A 709 18.65 22.21 10.57
C ALA A 709 19.58 21.19 9.93
N GLU A 710 20.75 21.70 9.49
CA GLU A 710 21.92 20.90 9.17
C GLU A 710 22.98 21.12 10.26
N ILE A 711 23.45 20.05 10.90
CA ILE A 711 24.48 20.09 11.95
C ILE A 711 25.73 19.35 11.45
N ASN A 712 26.87 20.03 11.44
CA ASN A 712 28.17 19.45 11.10
C ASN A 712 29.10 19.52 12.31
N CYS A 713 29.80 18.44 12.62
CA CYS A 713 30.87 18.46 13.62
C CYS A 713 31.88 17.31 13.46
N THR A 714 33.06 17.48 14.07
CA THR A 714 34.09 16.44 14.18
C THR A 714 34.31 16.10 15.66
N ILE A 715 34.21 14.83 16.00
CA ILE A 715 34.46 14.29 17.35
C ILE A 715 35.76 13.49 17.33
N LYS A 716 36.77 13.94 18.06
CA LYS A 716 37.98 13.16 18.34
C LYS A 716 37.77 12.33 19.61
N LEU A 717 37.87 11.00 19.50
CA LEU A 717 37.44 10.05 20.55
C LEU A 717 38.41 9.97 21.72
N ASN A 718 39.72 9.87 21.46
CA ASN A 718 40.80 10.04 22.44
C ASN A 718 40.57 9.29 23.77
N GLY A 719 40.27 8.00 23.68
CA GLY A 719 40.05 7.10 24.83
C GLY A 719 38.65 7.16 25.46
N ALA A 720 37.65 7.72 24.78
CA ALA A 720 36.25 7.65 25.18
C ALA A 720 35.80 6.19 25.36
N LYS A 721 35.11 5.90 26.47
CA LYS A 721 34.46 4.60 26.73
C LYS A 721 32.99 4.59 26.37
N LYS A 722 32.34 5.75 26.42
CA LYS A 722 30.96 5.96 26.00
C LYS A 722 30.84 7.29 25.28
N LEU A 723 30.07 7.31 24.18
CA LEU A 723 29.68 8.52 23.47
C LEU A 723 28.15 8.56 23.46
N THR A 724 27.57 9.73 23.72
CA THR A 724 26.13 9.94 23.66
C THR A 724 25.88 11.21 22.88
N MET A 725 25.11 11.09 21.82
CA MET A 725 24.78 12.18 20.91
C MET A 725 23.27 12.25 20.78
N LYS A 726 22.70 13.44 20.82
CA LYS A 726 21.25 13.64 20.71
C LYS A 726 20.92 14.88 19.89
N VAL A 727 19.83 14.82 19.16
CA VAL A 727 19.18 15.99 18.54
C VAL A 727 17.77 16.09 19.09
N ARG A 728 17.43 17.21 19.73
CA ARG A 728 16.11 17.42 20.35
C ARG A 728 15.62 16.21 21.16
N GLY A 729 16.52 15.66 21.98
CA GLY A 729 16.27 14.48 22.82
C GLY A 729 16.36 13.11 22.13
N LYS A 730 16.27 13.03 20.79
CA LYS A 730 16.41 11.78 20.01
C LYS A 730 17.88 11.36 19.93
N GLU A 731 18.18 10.11 20.28
CA GLU A 731 19.56 9.60 20.28
C GLU A 731 20.08 9.33 18.86
N ILE A 732 21.32 9.75 18.62
CA ILE A 732 22.10 9.38 17.43
C ILE A 732 22.95 8.17 17.81
N PRO A 733 22.73 6.99 17.19
CA PRO A 733 23.40 5.77 17.62
C PRO A 733 24.85 5.73 17.15
N TYR A 734 25.75 5.37 18.05
CA TYR A 734 27.14 5.04 17.73
C TYR A 734 27.71 4.20 18.87
N ASP A 735 28.11 2.97 18.56
CA ASP A 735 28.75 2.06 19.50
C ASP A 735 30.27 2.12 19.33
N LEU A 736 30.97 2.58 20.38
CA LEU A 736 32.44 2.71 20.39
C LEU A 736 33.17 1.37 20.42
N GLU A 737 32.56 0.31 20.96
CA GLU A 737 33.21 -1.00 21.06
C GLU A 737 33.24 -1.69 19.70
N THR A 738 32.14 -1.57 18.95
CA THR A 738 31.99 -2.22 17.65
C THR A 738 32.22 -1.30 16.46
N ASN A 739 32.33 0.02 16.69
CA ASN A 739 32.31 1.08 15.66
C ASN A 739 31.08 0.98 14.74
N LYS A 740 29.95 0.50 15.26
CA LYS A 740 28.72 0.34 14.50
C LYS A 740 27.71 1.43 14.87
N VAL A 741 27.03 1.94 13.87
CA VAL A 741 25.79 2.70 14.08
C VAL A 741 24.71 1.67 14.35
N SER A 742 24.19 1.63 15.58
CA SER A 742 23.28 0.56 16.06
C SER A 742 21.83 1.05 16.14
N PRO A 743 21.08 1.00 15.05
CA PRO A 743 19.64 1.27 15.06
C PRO A 743 18.91 0.04 15.60
N ASN A 744 18.89 -0.15 16.92
CA ASN A 744 18.16 -1.24 17.59
C ASN A 744 18.37 -2.65 16.94
N GLN A 745 17.49 -3.63 17.20
CA GLN A 745 17.55 -4.96 16.55
C GLN A 745 16.78 -5.02 15.22
N ARG A 746 16.03 -3.96 14.86
CA ARG A 746 15.12 -3.93 13.70
C ARG A 746 15.86 -3.70 12.39
N TYR A 747 16.98 -2.99 12.41
CA TYR A 747 17.77 -2.67 11.21
C TYR A 747 19.22 -3.15 11.35
N GLU A 748 19.86 -3.38 10.21
CA GLU A 748 21.24 -3.87 10.17
C GLU A 748 22.23 -2.85 10.73
N LYS A 749 23.30 -3.36 11.35
CA LYS A 749 24.34 -2.54 11.95
C LYS A 749 25.44 -2.25 10.93
N ILE A 750 25.70 -0.97 10.67
CA ILE A 750 26.68 -0.52 9.67
C ILE A 750 27.94 -0.01 10.35
N LEU A 751 29.09 -0.30 9.77
CA LEU A 751 30.39 0.13 10.28
C LEU A 751 30.66 1.60 9.96
N ALA A 752 30.85 2.41 11.00
CA ALA A 752 31.32 3.78 10.93
C ALA A 752 32.69 3.87 11.60
N THR A 753 33.71 3.27 10.97
CA THR A 753 35.05 3.17 11.59
C THR A 753 35.70 4.55 11.73
N PRO A 754 36.24 4.92 12.92
CA PRO A 754 36.96 6.17 13.10
C PRO A 754 38.13 6.33 12.11
N ILE A 755 38.29 7.53 11.57
CA ILE A 755 39.41 7.91 10.70
C ILE A 755 40.32 8.82 11.51
N ASP A 756 41.57 8.41 11.74
CA ASP A 756 42.53 9.11 12.59
C ASP A 756 41.97 9.45 13.99
N ASP A 757 41.30 8.48 14.63
CA ASP A 757 40.63 8.63 15.94
C ASP A 757 39.50 9.69 15.93
N LYS A 758 38.92 9.98 14.76
CA LYS A 758 37.83 10.95 14.59
C LYS A 758 36.59 10.32 13.95
N ILE A 759 35.44 10.85 14.33
CA ILE A 759 34.17 10.69 13.65
C ILE A 759 33.71 12.05 13.13
N ASN A 760 33.50 12.16 11.82
CA ASN A 760 32.87 13.34 11.21
C ASN A 760 31.38 13.08 11.06
N LEU A 761 30.56 14.05 11.47
CA LEU A 761 29.12 13.97 11.41
C LEU A 761 28.56 15.12 10.58
N ARG A 762 27.62 14.77 9.70
CA ARG A 762 26.67 15.69 9.09
C ARG A 762 25.28 15.15 9.38
N ILE A 763 24.43 15.96 9.99
CA ILE A 763 23.09 15.56 10.43
C ILE A 763 22.07 16.49 9.76
N LEU A 764 21.09 15.93 9.07
CA LEU A 764 19.93 16.66 8.57
C LEU A 764 18.75 16.39 9.50
N VAL A 765 18.10 17.46 9.95
CA VAL A 765 16.98 17.45 10.89
C VAL A 765 15.77 18.04 10.19
N ASP A 766 14.80 17.18 9.88
CA ASP A 766 13.46 17.54 9.36
C ASP A 766 12.41 17.34 10.47
N ARG A 767 11.12 17.56 10.23
CA ARG A 767 10.05 17.44 11.25
C ARG A 767 9.92 16.04 11.84
N THR A 768 9.96 15.02 11.00
CA THR A 768 9.75 13.62 11.38
C THR A 768 10.87 12.68 10.95
N ILE A 769 11.94 13.22 10.35
CA ILE A 769 13.04 12.46 9.75
C ILE A 769 14.38 13.07 10.17
N MET A 770 15.32 12.19 10.57
CA MET A 770 16.71 12.54 10.80
C MET A 770 17.63 11.67 9.95
N ASP A 771 18.51 12.29 9.16
CA ASP A 771 19.55 11.62 8.41
C ASP A 771 20.93 11.94 9.00
N VAL A 772 21.68 10.92 9.38
CA VAL A 772 23.01 11.07 9.99
C VAL A 772 24.07 10.42 9.09
N PHE A 773 24.98 11.24 8.58
CA PHE A 773 26.08 10.85 7.73
C PHE A 773 27.38 10.84 8.54
N TYR A 774 28.01 9.67 8.61
CA TYR A 774 29.27 9.45 9.32
C TYR A 774 30.41 9.38 8.31
N ASN A 775 31.52 10.05 8.62
CA ASN A 775 32.78 9.98 7.88
C ASN A 775 32.59 10.20 6.37
N ASN A 776 31.93 11.30 6.01
CA ASN A 776 31.64 11.68 4.62
C ASN A 776 30.86 10.60 3.85
N GLY A 777 29.86 9.98 4.49
CA GLY A 777 28.94 9.05 3.83
C GLY A 777 29.41 7.60 3.76
N GLN A 778 30.48 7.24 4.49
CA GLN A 778 30.90 5.83 4.64
C GLN A 778 29.86 5.00 5.39
N ALA A 779 29.12 5.63 6.30
CA ALA A 779 27.94 5.07 6.92
C ALA A 779 26.87 6.14 7.05
N VAL A 780 25.63 5.77 6.78
CA VAL A 780 24.45 6.63 6.84
C VAL A 780 23.41 5.94 7.70
N HIS A 781 22.83 6.68 8.64
CA HIS A 781 21.68 6.22 9.39
C HIS A 781 20.53 7.20 9.25
N MET A 782 19.51 6.74 8.56
CA MET A 782 18.24 7.44 8.34
C MET A 782 17.23 6.92 9.37
N MET A 783 16.44 7.79 9.99
CA MET A 783 15.47 7.34 10.99
C MET A 783 14.24 8.22 11.09
N ASN A 784 13.12 7.58 11.41
CA ASN A 784 11.96 8.26 11.97
C ASN A 784 12.38 8.94 13.29
N ALA A 785 11.99 10.19 13.46
CA ALA A 785 12.35 10.97 14.62
C ALA A 785 11.13 11.71 15.16
N LYS A 786 10.82 11.48 16.44
CA LYS A 786 9.93 12.32 17.23
C LYS A 786 10.81 13.19 18.12
N TYR A 787 10.72 14.49 17.93
CA TYR A 787 11.55 15.46 18.64
C TYR A 787 10.83 16.04 19.86
N ASP A 788 11.62 16.42 20.86
CA ASP A 788 11.19 17.24 21.97
C ASP A 788 11.83 18.62 21.79
N MET A 789 11.05 19.60 21.36
CA MET A 789 11.54 20.94 21.02
C MET A 789 12.04 21.72 22.24
N ASP A 790 11.67 21.31 23.47
CA ASP A 790 12.20 21.86 24.72
C ASP A 790 13.63 21.36 25.03
N LYS A 791 14.10 20.34 24.30
CA LYS A 791 15.49 19.86 24.39
C LYS A 791 16.42 20.66 23.50
N PRO A 792 17.73 20.68 23.83
CA PRO A 792 18.75 21.26 22.97
C PRO A 792 18.67 20.75 21.53
N LEU A 793 19.01 21.62 20.57
CA LEU A 793 19.12 21.21 19.16
C LEU A 793 20.14 20.09 19.00
N PHE A 794 21.28 20.17 19.68
CA PHE A 794 22.29 19.12 19.67
C PHE A 794 22.98 18.98 21.02
N GLU A 795 23.20 17.75 21.46
CA GLU A 795 23.94 17.40 22.67
C GLU A 795 24.99 16.34 22.34
N CYS A 796 26.20 16.49 22.89
CA CYS A 796 27.27 15.51 22.71
C CYS A 796 28.06 15.34 24.01
N PHE A 797 28.10 14.12 24.53
CA PHE A 797 28.71 13.78 25.81
C PHE A 797 29.61 12.57 25.66
N ALA A 798 30.74 12.58 26.37
CA ALA A 798 31.61 11.42 26.48
C ALA A 798 31.86 11.05 27.94
N ASP A 799 32.01 9.75 28.20
CA ASP A 799 32.52 9.21 29.46
C ASP A 799 33.88 8.52 29.22
N GLY A 800 34.86 8.84 30.06
CA GLY A 800 36.27 8.47 29.85
C GLY A 800 36.98 9.27 28.75
N GLY A 801 38.32 9.24 28.76
CA GLY A 801 39.16 9.86 27.73
C GLY A 801 39.24 11.40 27.79
N LYS A 802 39.94 11.97 26.79
CA LYS A 802 40.02 13.43 26.53
C LYS A 802 39.35 13.75 25.19
N THR A 803 38.08 13.38 25.08
CA THR A 803 37.27 13.56 23.88
C THR A 803 37.11 15.03 23.55
N LYS A 804 37.19 15.40 22.28
CA LYS A 804 37.06 16.79 21.83
C LYS A 804 36.11 16.89 20.66
N ILE A 805 35.17 17.83 20.74
CA ILE A 805 34.32 18.23 19.62
C ILE A 805 34.88 19.50 18.98
N SER A 806 34.85 19.56 17.65
CA SER A 806 35.40 20.65 16.82
C SER A 806 34.62 20.79 15.51
N ASN A 807 34.94 21.81 14.71
CA ASN A 807 34.29 22.10 13.42
C ASN A 807 32.76 22.15 13.51
N ILE A 808 32.24 22.69 14.61
CA ILE A 808 30.81 22.69 14.91
C ILE A 808 30.14 23.81 14.15
N LYS A 809 29.26 23.45 13.21
CA LYS A 809 28.47 24.37 12.41
C LYS A 809 27.02 23.90 12.39
N VAL A 810 26.09 24.82 12.66
CA VAL A 810 24.65 24.61 12.51
C VAL A 810 24.15 25.57 11.44
N VAL A 811 23.32 25.08 10.54
CA VAL A 811 22.71 25.86 9.46
C VAL A 811 21.21 25.66 9.50
N LYS A 812 20.44 26.74 9.50
CA LYS A 812 18.98 26.68 9.34
C LYS A 812 18.68 26.20 7.92
N LEU A 813 17.77 25.26 7.78
CA LEU A 813 17.27 24.86 6.46
C LEU A 813 15.88 25.48 6.22
N ASN A 814 15.59 25.81 4.98
CA ASN A 814 14.28 26.26 4.53
C ASN A 814 13.47 25.08 3.97
N SER A 815 12.16 25.26 3.87
CA SER A 815 11.26 24.28 3.26
C SER A 815 11.46 24.20 1.75
N ILE A 816 11.24 23.01 1.18
CA ILE A 816 11.10 22.79 -0.27
C ILE A 816 9.69 23.10 -0.76
N TRP A 817 8.73 23.21 0.17
CA TRP A 817 7.35 23.56 -0.11
C TRP A 817 7.22 25.09 -0.13
N GLY A 818 6.80 25.64 -1.26
CA GLY A 818 6.58 27.08 -1.43
C GLY A 818 7.79 27.83 -1.98
N ASN A 819 7.76 28.04 -3.29
CA ASN A 819 7.81 29.37 -3.92
C ASN A 819 7.03 29.31 -5.22
#